data_AF-A0A0G4N0E4-F1
#
_entry.id   AF-A0A0G4N0E4-F1
#
_cell.length_a   1.000
_cell.length_b   1.000
_cell.length_c   1.000
_cell.angle_alpha   90.00
_cell.angle_beta   90.00
_cell.angle_gamma   90.00
#
_symmetry.space_group_name_H-M   'P 1'
#
loop_
_entity.id
_entity.type
_entity.pdbx_description
1 polymer ?
#
loop_
_entity_poly.entity_id
_entity_poly.type
_entity_poly.pdbx_seq_one_letter_code
_entity_poly.pdbx_strand_id
1 'polypeptide(L)'
;MRFFSRVGAGAALLAAVPFLEGVAGQTDWTSPDTGIVYQSYTGSTGMTYGIALPTDSLTVDATEYLGYINCPTPAGEDQGWCGLSLMPSMTNSLLFMAHPYEGEVLSSFHFATSRESVENYKGQATITQITSRVTATGFSLEYRCQNCFNWEQDGFVGGHATTQGFIVTSWALSNKAPGNAVCPSALVIEQHASQGINGGAITPGFTNANYATWAQLANKVVTGNCSGGTPTSTGGAGPTTTSVPETPVTGVPVPNTAYDYIIVGSGAGGIPLADKLSEAGHKVLLIEKGPPSSGRWGGKRGPTWLANTNLTRFDVPGLCNEIWHDSAGIACRDTDQMAGCVLGGGTAINAALWWKPYAADWDYNFPAGWKASDVAAAQQRGVIPLTPVTGRVILSAGTFGSAKILLRSGIGPTDQLDVVSNSTRDGSTMISRNQWINLPVGYNLEDHTNTNVVLEHPSVQFYDFYTAYDGTAPYQADIQKYLTQRSGILAQSAPNIGPLFFEEIRGADNVVRQLQWTARMEASEGEVDGSALTISQYLGRGAKSRGRMTITPALNTVVSTIPYLIDTNDKEAVIKGIENLQRALANVPNLKWLHPAPGTTARQYVTNMVVSPSNRRANHWIGTNKLGNQDGRINNGDSVVDTNTRVYGTDNLFVVDASIFPGMVTANPSAYFVVAAEHAAAKILALPAGKAQPIYQQCGGLEWRGSFQCAAGLQCVDLNPYYSQCLNS
;
A
#
# COMPACT_ATOMS: atom_id res chain seq x y z
N MET A 1 52.20 -26.37 -53.60
CA MET A 1 52.55 -27.31 -52.49
C MET A 1 51.32 -27.33 -51.57
N ARG A 2 50.75 -28.47 -51.12
CA ARG A 2 51.31 -29.52 -50.22
C ARG A 2 51.82 -28.91 -48.90
N PHE A 3 51.42 -29.32 -47.69
CA PHE A 3 50.62 -30.48 -47.20
C PHE A 3 49.92 -30.12 -45.85
N PHE A 4 48.94 -30.94 -45.41
CA PHE A 4 48.46 -31.30 -44.03
C PHE A 4 48.92 -30.52 -42.76
N SER A 5 48.21 -30.49 -41.61
CA SER A 5 46.79 -30.74 -41.21
C SER A 5 46.63 -30.62 -39.68
N ARG A 6 45.44 -30.21 -39.18
CA ARG A 6 44.85 -30.43 -37.81
C ARG A 6 45.72 -30.20 -36.54
N VAL A 7 45.17 -29.40 -35.60
CA VAL A 7 44.98 -29.67 -34.13
C VAL A 7 44.83 -28.34 -33.37
N GLY A 8 44.02 -28.31 -32.31
CA GLY A 8 44.13 -27.31 -31.23
C GLY A 8 43.24 -26.06 -31.35
N ALA A 9 41.93 -26.21 -31.13
CA ALA A 9 41.13 -25.10 -30.62
C ALA A 9 41.36 -25.00 -29.10
N GLY A 10 41.77 -23.84 -28.59
CA GLY A 10 42.14 -23.68 -27.19
C GLY A 10 41.96 -22.25 -26.66
N ALA A 11 41.70 -22.17 -25.35
CA ALA A 11 41.65 -20.95 -24.52
C ALA A 11 40.59 -19.87 -24.87
N ALA A 12 39.37 -20.06 -24.36
CA ALA A 12 38.50 -18.95 -23.90
C ALA A 12 37.40 -19.47 -22.95
N LEU A 13 37.77 -19.97 -21.76
CA LEU A 13 36.80 -20.41 -20.75
C LEU A 13 37.26 -19.96 -19.36
N LEU A 14 36.81 -18.76 -18.98
CA LEU A 14 37.12 -18.09 -17.71
C LEU A 14 35.89 -17.29 -17.25
N ALA A 15 34.82 -18.04 -16.97
CA ALA A 15 33.57 -17.56 -16.36
C ALA A 15 33.21 -18.52 -15.21
N ALA A 16 32.57 -18.01 -14.16
CA ALA A 16 32.49 -18.68 -12.87
C ALA A 16 31.88 -20.10 -12.93
N VAL A 17 32.59 -21.06 -12.34
CA VAL A 17 32.08 -22.40 -12.03
C VAL A 17 31.15 -22.27 -10.81
N PRO A 18 29.86 -22.65 -10.88
CA PRO A 18 29.07 -22.86 -9.67
C PRO A 18 29.64 -24.07 -8.93
N PHE A 19 29.83 -23.96 -7.61
CA PHE A 19 30.32 -25.08 -6.81
C PHE A 19 29.34 -26.25 -6.90
N LEU A 20 29.80 -27.40 -7.39
CA LEU A 20 29.20 -28.67 -7.00
C LEU A 20 29.58 -28.92 -5.54
N GLU A 21 28.58 -29.03 -4.66
CA GLU A 21 28.78 -29.68 -3.37
C GLU A 21 29.04 -31.17 -3.67
N GLY A 22 30.17 -31.69 -3.20
CA GLY A 22 30.68 -32.99 -3.63
C GLY A 22 29.87 -34.19 -3.12
N VAL A 23 30.13 -35.37 -3.70
CA VAL A 23 29.44 -36.66 -3.41
C VAL A 23 29.43 -37.04 -1.91
N ALA A 24 30.27 -36.42 -1.08
CA ALA A 24 30.34 -36.59 0.37
C ALA A 24 29.07 -36.18 1.16
N GLY A 25 28.07 -35.53 0.52
CA GLY A 25 26.81 -35.13 1.17
C GLY A 25 25.65 -36.15 1.10
N GLN A 26 25.84 -37.28 0.40
CA GLN A 26 24.78 -38.27 0.14
C GLN A 26 24.69 -39.31 1.29
N THR A 27 23.54 -39.43 1.96
CA THR A 27 23.34 -40.39 3.08
C THR A 27 21.93 -40.98 3.14
N ASP A 28 21.81 -42.25 3.51
CA ASP A 28 20.56 -42.92 3.84
C ASP A 28 19.96 -42.31 5.13
N TRP A 29 18.75 -41.76 5.05
CA TRP A 29 18.01 -41.25 6.19
C TRP A 29 16.66 -41.95 6.33
N THR A 30 16.35 -42.46 7.51
CA THR A 30 15.05 -43.06 7.83
C THR A 30 14.22 -42.06 8.60
N SER A 31 13.00 -41.76 8.12
CA SER A 31 12.08 -40.89 8.84
C SER A 31 11.68 -41.51 10.18
N PRO A 32 11.79 -40.76 11.30
CA PRO A 32 11.30 -41.20 12.61
C PRO A 32 9.76 -41.18 12.69
N ASP A 33 9.08 -40.48 11.77
CA ASP A 33 7.63 -40.32 11.77
C ASP A 33 6.92 -41.42 10.96
N THR A 34 7.52 -41.84 9.84
CA THR A 34 6.88 -42.72 8.85
C THR A 34 7.65 -44.01 8.58
N GLY A 35 8.91 -44.10 9.00
CA GLY A 35 9.79 -45.23 8.69
C GLY A 35 10.23 -45.32 7.22
N ILE A 36 9.95 -44.30 6.41
CA ILE A 36 10.39 -44.23 5.00
C ILE A 36 11.90 -43.98 4.96
N VAL A 37 12.61 -44.75 4.12
CA VAL A 37 14.05 -44.58 3.89
C VAL A 37 14.28 -43.76 2.63
N TYR A 38 14.92 -42.60 2.78
CA TYR A 38 15.23 -41.65 1.72
C TYR A 38 16.74 -41.63 1.43
N GLN A 39 17.10 -41.51 0.15
CA GLN A 39 18.41 -40.97 -0.23
C GLN A 39 18.42 -39.48 0.08
N SER A 40 19.14 -39.07 1.13
CA SER A 40 19.14 -37.68 1.59
C SER A 40 20.42 -36.92 1.26
N TYR A 41 20.28 -35.61 1.11
CA TYR A 41 21.33 -34.62 0.94
C TYR A 41 21.08 -33.48 1.92
N THR A 42 22.12 -32.98 2.58
CA THR A 42 22.04 -31.77 3.41
C THR A 42 22.99 -30.71 2.84
N GLY A 43 22.43 -29.60 2.37
CA GLY A 43 23.19 -28.46 1.85
C GLY A 43 23.84 -27.64 2.96
N SER A 44 24.81 -26.80 2.61
CA SER A 44 25.61 -25.99 3.55
C SER A 44 24.82 -25.00 4.45
N THR A 45 23.53 -24.78 4.20
CA THR A 45 22.62 -24.00 5.06
C THR A 45 21.88 -24.83 6.12
N GLY A 46 22.03 -26.16 6.12
CA GLY A 46 21.22 -27.06 6.94
C GLY A 46 19.86 -27.41 6.35
N MET A 47 19.57 -27.00 5.10
CA MET A 47 18.45 -27.56 4.33
C MET A 47 18.76 -29.03 4.03
N THR A 48 17.86 -29.92 4.44
CA THR A 48 17.93 -31.35 4.09
C THR A 48 16.78 -31.68 3.14
N TYR A 49 17.04 -32.49 2.14
CA TYR A 49 15.99 -33.09 1.30
C TYR A 49 16.36 -34.52 0.96
N GLY A 50 15.38 -35.31 0.53
CA GLY A 50 15.64 -36.69 0.11
C GLY A 50 14.60 -37.27 -0.83
N ILE A 51 14.99 -38.36 -1.50
CA ILE A 51 14.22 -39.03 -2.55
C ILE A 51 14.24 -40.55 -2.27
N ALA A 52 13.09 -41.20 -2.32
CA ALA A 52 12.94 -42.66 -2.31
C ALA A 52 12.21 -43.13 -3.57
N LEU A 53 12.59 -44.29 -4.12
CA LEU A 53 12.20 -44.71 -5.47
C LEU A 53 11.56 -46.12 -5.51
N PRO A 54 10.72 -46.42 -6.52
CA PRO A 54 10.25 -47.77 -6.83
C PRO A 54 11.39 -48.80 -6.98
N THR A 55 11.12 -50.07 -6.71
CA THR A 55 12.08 -51.19 -6.77
C THR A 55 12.80 -51.35 -8.11
N ASP A 56 12.13 -51.00 -9.20
CA ASP A 56 12.52 -51.24 -10.59
C ASP A 56 13.17 -50.02 -11.26
N SER A 57 13.35 -48.91 -10.53
CA SER A 57 13.80 -47.60 -11.05
C SER A 57 15.20 -47.59 -11.70
N LEU A 58 15.99 -48.65 -11.49
CA LEU A 58 17.30 -48.86 -12.14
C LEU A 58 17.21 -49.68 -13.44
N THR A 59 16.03 -50.19 -13.76
CA THR A 59 15.73 -51.04 -14.93
C THR A 59 14.59 -50.51 -15.80
N VAL A 60 13.73 -49.66 -15.23
CA VAL A 60 12.64 -48.92 -15.85
C VAL A 60 12.72 -47.49 -15.33
N ASP A 61 12.49 -46.48 -16.18
CA ASP A 61 12.52 -45.09 -15.71
C ASP A 61 11.27 -44.79 -14.85
N ALA A 62 11.50 -44.35 -13.61
CA ALA A 62 10.43 -44.01 -12.69
C ALA A 62 9.66 -42.76 -13.17
N THR A 63 8.34 -42.75 -12.99
CA THR A 63 7.50 -41.57 -13.22
C THR A 63 7.19 -40.79 -11.94
N GLU A 64 7.39 -41.42 -10.78
CA GLU A 64 7.08 -40.86 -9.46
C GLU A 64 8.16 -41.18 -8.41
N TYR A 65 8.20 -40.39 -7.34
CA TYR A 65 9.05 -40.61 -6.16
C TYR A 65 8.34 -40.23 -4.85
N LEU A 66 8.87 -40.69 -3.72
CA LEU A 66 8.55 -40.10 -2.41
C LEU A 66 9.65 -39.10 -2.06
N GLY A 67 9.25 -37.87 -1.76
CA GLY A 67 10.14 -36.79 -1.35
C GLY A 67 10.11 -36.53 0.15
N TYR A 68 11.23 -36.05 0.66
CA TYR A 68 11.38 -35.43 1.97
C TYR A 68 12.03 -34.06 1.79
N ILE A 69 11.61 -33.08 2.57
CA ILE A 69 12.24 -31.76 2.64
C ILE A 69 12.16 -31.23 4.07
N ASN A 70 13.25 -30.65 4.56
CA ASN A 70 13.38 -30.00 5.86
C ASN A 70 14.14 -28.68 5.70
N CYS A 71 13.49 -27.61 6.13
CA CYS A 71 13.80 -26.24 5.76
C CYS A 71 14.05 -25.40 7.01
N PRO A 72 15.31 -25.08 7.35
CA PRO A 72 15.60 -24.17 8.45
C PRO A 72 15.22 -22.74 8.05
N THR A 73 14.29 -22.14 8.79
CA THR A 73 13.82 -20.77 8.56
C THR A 73 13.92 -19.95 9.87
N PRO A 74 15.14 -19.56 10.29
CA PRO A 74 15.40 -18.93 11.59
C PRO A 74 14.84 -17.49 11.73
N ALA A 75 14.01 -17.04 10.79
CA ALA A 75 13.31 -15.76 10.84
C ALA A 75 11.99 -15.83 11.65
N GLY A 76 11.49 -17.02 11.98
CA GLY A 76 10.31 -17.24 12.82
C GLY A 76 9.28 -18.20 12.20
N GLU A 77 8.16 -18.38 12.91
CA GLU A 77 7.02 -19.18 12.44
C GLU A 77 6.38 -18.56 11.18
N ASP A 78 5.87 -19.43 10.30
CA ASP A 78 5.35 -19.09 8.96
C ASP A 78 6.31 -18.24 8.09
N GLN A 79 7.62 -18.32 8.34
CA GLN A 79 8.65 -17.69 7.49
C GLN A 79 9.41 -18.69 6.60
N GLY A 80 9.89 -18.16 5.48
CA GLY A 80 10.78 -18.82 4.54
C GLY A 80 10.09 -19.70 3.50
N TRP A 81 10.90 -20.29 2.63
CA TRP A 81 10.49 -21.30 1.65
C TRP A 81 11.71 -22.09 1.17
N CYS A 82 11.46 -23.28 0.61
CA CYS A 82 12.46 -24.06 -0.11
C CYS A 82 11.97 -24.47 -1.49
N GLY A 83 12.91 -24.66 -2.41
CA GLY A 83 12.66 -25.25 -3.72
C GLY A 83 13.60 -26.43 -4.01
N LEU A 84 13.13 -27.37 -4.82
CA LEU A 84 13.87 -28.54 -5.30
C LEU A 84 13.61 -28.73 -6.80
N SER A 85 14.66 -29.08 -7.56
CA SER A 85 14.58 -29.45 -8.97
C SER A 85 15.39 -30.73 -9.20
N LEU A 86 14.89 -31.61 -10.06
CA LEU A 86 15.59 -32.85 -10.47
C LEU A 86 16.59 -32.62 -11.61
N MET A 87 17.07 -31.37 -11.74
CA MET A 87 18.11 -30.93 -12.68
C MET A 87 19.05 -29.93 -11.99
N PRO A 88 20.29 -29.74 -12.50
CA PRO A 88 21.20 -28.69 -12.03
C PRO A 88 20.78 -27.28 -12.43
N SER A 89 19.77 -27.13 -13.28
CA SER A 89 19.27 -25.84 -13.77
C SER A 89 17.95 -25.47 -13.08
N MET A 90 17.83 -24.19 -12.71
CA MET A 90 16.53 -23.58 -12.41
C MET A 90 15.69 -23.42 -13.68
N THR A 91 16.31 -23.06 -14.81
CA THR A 91 15.57 -22.82 -16.06
C THR A 91 15.29 -24.11 -16.82
N ASN A 92 14.15 -24.12 -17.53
CA ASN A 92 13.64 -25.20 -18.38
C ASN A 92 13.46 -26.55 -17.66
N SER A 93 13.26 -26.49 -16.34
CA SER A 93 13.19 -27.64 -15.43
C SER A 93 11.95 -27.53 -14.53
N LEU A 94 11.38 -28.67 -14.13
CA LEU A 94 10.30 -28.70 -13.14
C LEU A 94 10.82 -28.27 -11.77
N LEU A 95 10.25 -27.19 -11.22
CA LEU A 95 10.58 -26.68 -9.89
C LEU A 95 9.49 -27.07 -8.91
N PHE A 96 9.83 -27.85 -7.89
CA PHE A 96 9.01 -28.04 -6.71
C PHE A 96 9.28 -26.92 -5.70
N MET A 97 8.25 -26.43 -5.02
CA MET A 97 8.37 -25.42 -3.97
C MET A 97 7.46 -25.75 -2.77
N ALA A 98 7.93 -25.46 -1.56
CA ALA A 98 7.17 -25.60 -0.32
C ALA A 98 7.47 -24.48 0.68
N HIS A 99 6.47 -24.10 1.50
CA HIS A 99 6.56 -23.05 2.52
C HIS A 99 5.52 -23.25 3.64
N PRO A 100 5.76 -22.73 4.85
CA PRO A 100 4.81 -22.79 5.96
C PRO A 100 3.76 -21.67 5.86
N TYR A 101 2.52 -21.94 6.29
CA TYR A 101 1.45 -20.95 6.40
C TYR A 101 0.36 -21.42 7.38
N GLU A 102 0.06 -20.61 8.40
CA GLU A 102 -0.93 -20.87 9.46
C GLU A 102 -0.72 -22.23 10.15
N GLY A 103 0.55 -22.63 10.34
CA GLY A 103 0.95 -23.89 10.97
C GLY A 103 0.83 -25.14 10.08
N GLU A 104 0.34 -25.00 8.85
CA GLU A 104 0.38 -26.02 7.80
C GLU A 104 1.56 -25.80 6.85
N VAL A 105 1.89 -26.80 6.04
CA VAL A 105 2.87 -26.64 4.93
C VAL A 105 2.12 -26.66 3.61
N LEU A 106 2.29 -25.59 2.84
CA LEU A 106 1.78 -25.44 1.48
C LEU A 106 2.87 -25.74 0.45
N SER A 107 2.46 -26.09 -0.77
CA SER A 107 3.38 -26.49 -1.83
C SER A 107 2.81 -26.30 -3.24
N SER A 108 3.69 -26.11 -4.22
CA SER A 108 3.35 -25.82 -5.62
C SER A 108 4.42 -26.35 -6.59
N PHE A 109 4.05 -26.44 -7.87
CA PHE A 109 5.00 -26.65 -8.97
C PHE A 109 5.10 -25.41 -9.84
N HIS A 110 6.33 -25.07 -10.20
CA HIS A 110 6.69 -23.90 -10.99
C HIS A 110 7.60 -24.28 -12.16
N PHE A 111 7.69 -23.37 -13.14
CA PHE A 111 8.56 -23.50 -14.30
C PHE A 111 9.19 -22.16 -14.63
N ALA A 112 10.50 -22.14 -14.85
CA ALA A 112 11.26 -20.93 -15.13
C ALA A 112 11.86 -20.97 -16.54
N THR A 113 11.56 -19.99 -17.38
CA THR A 113 12.16 -19.85 -18.72
C THR A 113 13.40 -18.94 -18.71
N SER A 114 13.54 -18.10 -17.69
CA SER A 114 14.70 -17.25 -17.44
C SER A 114 15.04 -17.23 -15.95
N ARG A 115 16.07 -16.47 -15.54
CA ARG A 115 16.41 -16.28 -14.12
C ARG A 115 15.52 -15.27 -13.40
N GLU A 116 14.64 -14.59 -14.13
CA GLU A 116 13.79 -13.50 -13.65
C GLU A 116 12.28 -13.84 -13.79
N SER A 117 11.95 -14.90 -14.53
CA SER A 117 10.58 -15.39 -14.74
C SER A 117 10.36 -16.76 -14.08
N VAL A 118 9.37 -16.84 -13.19
CA VAL A 118 8.89 -18.08 -12.58
C VAL A 118 7.37 -18.12 -12.74
N GLU A 119 6.88 -19.04 -13.58
CA GLU A 119 5.46 -19.30 -13.80
C GLU A 119 5.00 -20.50 -12.97
N ASN A 120 3.68 -20.72 -12.88
CA ASN A 120 3.15 -22.02 -12.45
C ASN A 120 3.46 -23.08 -13.51
N TYR A 121 3.72 -24.31 -13.06
CA TYR A 121 3.82 -25.45 -13.97
C TYR A 121 2.43 -25.89 -14.45
N LYS A 122 2.28 -26.05 -15.76
CA LYS A 122 1.01 -26.32 -16.45
C LYS A 122 0.80 -27.81 -16.79
N GLY A 123 1.80 -28.65 -16.55
CA GLY A 123 1.80 -30.07 -16.91
C GLY A 123 1.24 -31.00 -15.82
N GLN A 124 1.45 -32.31 -15.99
CA GLN A 124 0.72 -33.36 -15.26
C GLN A 124 1.32 -33.76 -13.89
N ALA A 125 2.24 -32.97 -13.33
CA ALA A 125 2.88 -33.30 -12.05
C ALA A 125 1.94 -33.00 -10.87
N THR A 126 1.82 -33.94 -9.94
CA THR A 126 0.95 -33.81 -8.76
C THR A 126 1.69 -34.16 -7.48
N ILE A 127 1.23 -33.57 -6.37
CA ILE A 127 1.76 -33.81 -5.02
C ILE A 127 0.63 -34.18 -4.06
N THR A 128 0.87 -35.20 -3.24
CA THR A 128 0.05 -35.55 -2.07
C THR A 128 0.97 -35.69 -0.86
N GLN A 129 0.61 -35.08 0.27
CA GLN A 129 1.44 -35.11 1.48
C GLN A 129 1.24 -36.41 2.27
N ILE A 130 2.30 -36.81 2.96
CA ILE A 130 2.35 -37.94 3.90
C ILE A 130 2.30 -37.40 5.33
N THR A 131 3.23 -36.50 5.67
CA THR A 131 3.26 -35.78 6.95
C THR A 131 3.91 -34.41 6.74
N SER A 132 3.55 -33.43 7.57
CA SER A 132 4.09 -32.08 7.55
C SER A 132 4.13 -31.49 8.96
N ARG A 133 5.16 -30.70 9.25
CA ARG A 133 5.39 -30.05 10.56
C ARG A 133 5.90 -28.63 10.36
N VAL A 134 5.33 -27.67 11.10
CA VAL A 134 5.89 -26.30 11.25
C VAL A 134 6.45 -26.15 12.66
N THR A 135 7.55 -25.40 12.79
CA THR A 135 8.27 -25.17 14.07
C THR A 135 8.81 -23.73 14.10
N ALA A 136 9.17 -23.25 15.30
CA ALA A 136 9.74 -21.92 15.53
C ALA A 136 11.04 -21.59 14.76
N THR A 137 11.67 -22.57 14.11
CA THR A 137 12.95 -22.42 13.39
C THR A 137 12.95 -23.06 12.00
N GLY A 138 11.81 -23.50 11.48
CA GLY A 138 11.76 -24.27 10.22
C GLY A 138 10.50 -25.10 10.04
N PHE A 139 10.40 -25.77 8.89
CA PHE A 139 9.32 -26.71 8.59
C PHE A 139 9.85 -27.97 7.89
N SER A 140 9.12 -29.07 7.99
CA SER A 140 9.39 -30.29 7.24
C SER A 140 8.13 -30.85 6.57
N LEU A 141 8.34 -31.56 5.46
CA LEU A 141 7.30 -32.15 4.64
C LEU A 141 7.80 -33.46 3.99
N GLU A 142 7.03 -34.53 4.18
CA GLU A 142 7.14 -35.78 3.43
C GLU A 142 5.96 -35.88 2.45
N TYR A 143 6.24 -36.28 1.21
CA TYR A 143 5.26 -36.23 0.13
C TYR A 143 5.48 -37.31 -0.92
N ARG A 144 4.45 -37.57 -1.73
CA ARG A 144 4.54 -38.34 -2.98
C ARG A 144 4.43 -37.37 -4.15
N CYS A 145 5.37 -37.44 -5.08
CA CYS A 145 5.44 -36.62 -6.28
C CYS A 145 5.19 -37.52 -7.51
N GLN A 146 4.04 -37.36 -8.16
CA GLN A 146 3.64 -38.20 -9.30
C GLN A 146 3.79 -37.45 -10.62
N ASN A 147 4.24 -38.14 -11.67
CA ASN A 147 4.62 -37.57 -12.98
C ASN A 147 5.70 -36.47 -12.87
N CYS A 148 6.58 -36.53 -11.88
CA CYS A 148 7.57 -35.49 -11.60
C CYS A 148 8.93 -35.71 -12.30
N PHE A 149 9.18 -36.89 -12.87
CA PHE A 149 10.44 -37.20 -13.58
C PHE A 149 10.49 -36.72 -15.03
N ASN A 150 9.36 -36.30 -15.61
CA ASN A 150 9.28 -35.79 -16.97
C ASN A 150 8.35 -34.57 -16.99
N TRP A 151 8.71 -33.54 -17.74
CA TRP A 151 7.94 -32.32 -17.85
C TRP A 151 7.94 -31.74 -19.26
N GLU A 152 6.84 -31.08 -19.60
CA GLU A 152 6.68 -30.30 -20.81
C GLU A 152 5.93 -29.01 -20.46
N GLN A 153 6.48 -27.87 -20.86
CA GLN A 153 5.81 -26.59 -20.80
C GLN A 153 6.29 -25.66 -21.91
N ASP A 154 5.33 -25.07 -22.64
CA ASP A 154 5.57 -24.01 -23.65
C ASP A 154 6.66 -24.38 -24.69
N GLY A 155 6.72 -25.67 -25.07
CA GLY A 155 7.68 -26.24 -26.03
C GLY A 155 9.00 -26.75 -25.42
N PHE A 156 9.25 -26.50 -24.13
CA PHE A 156 10.40 -27.04 -23.41
C PHE A 156 10.06 -28.41 -22.80
N VAL A 157 10.57 -29.47 -23.43
CA VAL A 157 10.53 -30.84 -22.90
C VAL A 157 11.81 -31.11 -22.10
N GLY A 158 11.68 -31.70 -20.92
CA GLY A 158 12.79 -32.17 -20.10
C GLY A 158 12.39 -33.34 -19.20
N GLY A 159 13.37 -33.98 -18.59
CA GLY A 159 13.14 -35.11 -17.70
C GLY A 159 14.44 -35.68 -17.16
N HIS A 160 14.32 -36.63 -16.23
CA HIS A 160 15.43 -37.34 -15.65
C HIS A 160 15.16 -38.86 -15.64
N ALA A 161 15.99 -39.61 -16.38
CA ALA A 161 15.86 -41.06 -16.53
C ALA A 161 16.60 -41.78 -15.40
N THR A 162 15.87 -42.35 -14.44
CA THR A 162 16.45 -43.03 -13.27
C THR A 162 17.29 -44.27 -13.63
N THR A 163 17.08 -44.86 -14.80
CA THR A 163 17.93 -45.94 -15.36
C THR A 163 19.37 -45.51 -15.63
N GLN A 164 19.67 -44.20 -15.65
CA GLN A 164 21.04 -43.69 -15.72
C GLN A 164 21.83 -43.93 -14.42
N GLY A 165 21.16 -44.31 -13.32
CA GLY A 165 21.81 -44.69 -12.06
C GLY A 165 22.47 -43.54 -11.29
N PHE A 166 22.22 -42.29 -11.68
CA PHE A 166 22.80 -41.11 -11.06
C PHE A 166 21.87 -39.91 -11.24
N ILE A 167 21.47 -39.28 -10.13
CA ILE A 167 20.56 -38.13 -10.13
C ILE A 167 21.32 -36.84 -9.77
N VAL A 168 20.96 -35.75 -10.43
CA VAL A 168 21.47 -34.40 -10.13
C VAL A 168 20.29 -33.55 -9.67
N THR A 169 20.41 -32.93 -8.51
CA THR A 169 19.37 -32.09 -7.91
C THR A 169 19.91 -30.71 -7.62
N SER A 170 19.11 -29.68 -7.90
CA SER A 170 19.37 -28.32 -7.40
C SER A 170 18.35 -27.95 -6.33
N TRP A 171 18.82 -27.24 -5.31
CA TRP A 171 18.02 -26.81 -4.18
C TRP A 171 18.13 -25.29 -4.00
N ALA A 172 17.08 -24.69 -3.46
CA ALA A 172 16.99 -23.26 -3.16
C ALA A 172 16.33 -23.05 -1.79
N LEU A 173 16.77 -22.03 -1.05
CA LEU A 173 16.21 -21.68 0.26
C LEU A 173 16.09 -20.16 0.42
N SER A 174 14.98 -19.73 1.02
CA SER A 174 14.73 -18.37 1.49
C SER A 174 14.39 -18.36 2.97
N ASN A 175 14.92 -17.39 3.70
CA ASN A 175 14.52 -17.10 5.09
C ASN A 175 13.25 -16.24 5.18
N LYS A 176 12.74 -15.74 4.05
CA LYS A 176 11.55 -14.88 3.94
C LYS A 176 10.42 -15.65 3.25
N ALA A 177 9.20 -15.57 3.79
CA ALA A 177 8.01 -16.21 3.19
C ALA A 177 7.74 -15.69 1.76
N PRO A 178 7.16 -16.50 0.86
CA PRO A 178 6.72 -16.01 -0.44
C PRO A 178 5.58 -15.00 -0.26
N GLY A 179 5.51 -13.98 -1.11
CA GLY A 179 4.34 -13.09 -1.12
C GLY A 179 3.11 -13.87 -1.53
N ASN A 180 1.94 -13.53 -0.96
CA ASN A 180 0.68 -14.26 -1.16
C ASN A 180 0.76 -15.76 -0.78
N ALA A 181 1.54 -16.11 0.26
CA ALA A 181 1.75 -17.48 0.75
C ALA A 181 0.48 -18.33 0.89
N VAL A 182 -0.67 -17.72 1.19
CA VAL A 182 -1.98 -18.38 1.29
C VAL A 182 -2.43 -19.05 -0.02
N CYS A 183 -1.94 -18.64 -1.19
CA CYS A 183 -2.36 -19.17 -2.49
C CYS A 183 -1.16 -19.70 -3.32
N PRO A 184 -0.88 -21.02 -3.30
CA PRO A 184 0.25 -21.63 -4.00
C PRO A 184 0.27 -21.44 -5.53
N SER A 185 -0.87 -21.16 -6.17
CA SER A 185 -0.95 -20.85 -7.60
C SER A 185 -0.84 -19.37 -7.94
N ALA A 186 -0.57 -18.50 -6.97
CA ALA A 186 -0.37 -17.07 -7.16
C ALA A 186 0.71 -16.50 -6.21
N LEU A 187 1.75 -17.30 -5.91
CA LEU A 187 2.88 -16.87 -5.08
C LEU A 187 3.71 -15.79 -5.79
N VAL A 188 4.13 -14.79 -5.01
CA VAL A 188 5.15 -13.82 -5.43
C VAL A 188 6.49 -14.31 -4.91
N ILE A 189 7.25 -14.96 -5.77
CA ILE A 189 8.52 -15.61 -5.46
C ILE A 189 9.66 -14.59 -5.68
N GLU A 190 10.28 -14.14 -4.60
CA GLU A 190 11.51 -13.34 -4.65
C GLU A 190 12.75 -14.24 -4.84
N GLN A 191 13.92 -13.66 -5.11
CA GLN A 191 15.16 -14.43 -5.26
C GLN A 191 15.52 -15.15 -3.94
N HIS A 192 15.88 -16.44 -4.04
CA HIS A 192 16.32 -17.26 -2.92
C HIS A 192 17.58 -16.70 -2.24
N ALA A 193 17.62 -16.78 -0.90
CA ALA A 193 18.75 -16.33 -0.09
C ALA A 193 19.97 -17.27 -0.19
N SER A 194 19.75 -18.55 -0.52
CA SER A 194 20.79 -19.54 -0.78
C SER A 194 20.34 -20.58 -1.79
N GLN A 195 21.30 -21.27 -2.41
CA GLN A 195 21.09 -22.29 -3.44
C GLN A 195 22.28 -23.26 -3.46
N GLY A 196 22.08 -24.47 -3.99
CA GLY A 196 23.16 -25.41 -4.24
C GLY A 196 22.79 -26.48 -5.28
N ILE A 197 23.79 -27.26 -5.69
CA ILE A 197 23.62 -28.36 -6.64
C ILE A 197 24.37 -29.57 -6.08
N ASN A 198 23.63 -30.68 -5.90
CA ASN A 198 24.14 -31.97 -5.50
C ASN A 198 24.00 -32.98 -6.65
N GLY A 199 24.82 -34.02 -6.64
CA GLY A 199 24.63 -35.17 -7.52
C GLY A 199 25.16 -36.45 -6.86
N GLY A 200 24.44 -37.55 -7.05
CA GLY A 200 24.76 -38.81 -6.39
C GLY A 200 24.19 -40.03 -7.10
N ALA A 201 24.80 -41.19 -6.83
CA ALA A 201 24.41 -42.44 -7.46
C ALA A 201 23.08 -42.97 -6.89
N ILE A 202 22.20 -43.45 -7.76
CA ILE A 202 21.06 -44.28 -7.37
C ILE A 202 21.62 -45.70 -7.19
N THR A 203 21.94 -46.09 -5.95
CA THR A 203 22.33 -47.48 -5.65
C THR A 203 21.09 -48.36 -5.43
N PRO A 204 21.21 -49.70 -5.55
CA PRO A 204 20.10 -50.62 -5.31
C PRO A 204 19.51 -50.62 -3.88
N GLY A 205 20.12 -49.90 -2.92
CA GLY A 205 19.56 -49.73 -1.58
C GLY A 205 18.39 -48.74 -1.52
N PHE A 206 18.34 -47.79 -2.48
CA PHE A 206 17.36 -46.70 -2.49
C PHE A 206 16.06 -47.03 -3.26
N THR A 207 16.07 -48.14 -4.00
CA THR A 207 14.92 -48.73 -4.70
C THR A 207 14.26 -49.76 -3.78
N ASN A 208 13.27 -49.36 -2.99
CA ASN A 208 12.83 -50.14 -1.82
C ASN A 208 11.57 -50.98 -2.06
N ALA A 209 11.58 -52.25 -1.62
CA ALA A 209 10.43 -53.16 -1.71
C ALA A 209 9.15 -52.62 -1.01
N ASN A 210 9.32 -51.77 0.00
CA ASN A 210 8.21 -51.13 0.71
C ASN A 210 7.68 -49.86 0.02
N TYR A 211 8.26 -49.40 -1.10
CA TYR A 211 7.84 -48.17 -1.79
C TYR A 211 6.33 -48.14 -2.05
N ALA A 212 5.76 -49.23 -2.58
CA ALA A 212 4.33 -49.31 -2.88
C ALA A 212 3.43 -49.23 -1.63
N THR A 213 3.95 -49.59 -0.45
CA THR A 213 3.28 -49.44 0.85
C THR A 213 3.43 -48.02 1.37
N TRP A 214 4.64 -47.46 1.33
CA TRP A 214 4.92 -46.08 1.73
C TRP A 214 4.14 -45.05 0.88
N ALA A 215 3.98 -45.31 -0.42
CA ALA A 215 3.21 -44.47 -1.33
C ALA A 215 1.69 -44.46 -1.06
N GLN A 216 1.18 -45.34 -0.20
CA GLN A 216 -0.21 -45.33 0.30
C GLN A 216 -0.38 -44.46 1.55
N LEU A 217 0.71 -44.05 2.21
CA LEU A 217 0.68 -43.09 3.31
C LEU A 217 0.40 -41.66 2.82
N ALA A 218 0.59 -41.40 1.52
CA ALA A 218 0.31 -40.12 0.89
C ALA A 218 -1.20 -39.93 0.70
N ASN A 219 -1.87 -39.38 1.72
CA ASN A 219 -3.32 -39.16 1.76
C ASN A 219 -3.74 -37.75 2.21
N LYS A 220 -2.81 -36.92 2.68
CA LYS A 220 -3.10 -35.54 3.11
C LYS A 220 -3.00 -34.58 1.91
N VAL A 221 -4.09 -33.87 1.62
CA VAL A 221 -4.11 -32.78 0.63
C VAL A 221 -4.29 -31.47 1.38
N VAL A 222 -3.34 -30.54 1.24
CA VAL A 222 -3.41 -29.20 1.85
C VAL A 222 -3.61 -28.19 0.73
N THR A 223 -4.76 -27.53 0.73
CA THR A 223 -5.14 -26.53 -0.27
C THR A 223 -5.04 -25.13 0.31
N GLY A 224 -4.20 -24.27 -0.28
CA GLY A 224 -4.20 -22.85 0.05
C GLY A 224 -5.48 -22.14 -0.43
N ASN A 225 -5.87 -21.06 0.25
CA ASN A 225 -7.05 -20.29 -0.14
C ASN A 225 -6.73 -19.27 -1.24
N CYS A 226 -7.10 -19.61 -2.47
CA CYS A 226 -6.99 -18.74 -3.65
C CYS A 226 -8.26 -17.93 -3.95
N SER A 227 -9.20 -17.74 -3.01
CA SER A 227 -10.41 -16.93 -3.25
C SER A 227 -10.12 -15.44 -3.49
N GLY A 228 -8.88 -14.99 -3.27
CA GLY A 228 -8.38 -13.65 -3.58
C GLY A 228 -8.03 -13.42 -5.05
N GLY A 229 -8.99 -13.64 -5.96
CA GLY A 229 -9.02 -13.09 -7.33
C GLY A 229 -7.85 -13.42 -8.28
N THR A 230 -8.10 -14.32 -9.24
CA THR A 230 -7.27 -14.42 -10.46
C THR A 230 -7.26 -13.07 -11.21
N PRO A 231 -6.12 -12.57 -11.71
CA PRO A 231 -6.05 -11.30 -12.44
C PRO A 231 -6.64 -11.43 -13.86
N THR A 232 -7.95 -11.33 -13.99
CA THR A 232 -8.60 -11.03 -15.27
C THR A 232 -8.28 -9.60 -15.69
N SER A 233 -7.75 -9.42 -16.90
CA SER A 233 -7.45 -8.12 -17.48
C SER A 233 -8.73 -7.37 -17.88
N THR A 234 -9.29 -6.62 -16.94
CA THR A 234 -10.41 -5.67 -17.17
C THR A 234 -10.07 -4.33 -16.52
N GLY A 235 -10.07 -3.25 -17.31
CA GLY A 235 -9.68 -1.91 -16.84
C GLY A 235 -10.65 -1.34 -15.79
N GLY A 236 -10.09 -0.80 -14.71
CA GLY A 236 -10.85 -0.26 -13.57
C GLY A 236 -10.03 -0.22 -12.28
N ALA A 237 -9.09 0.74 -12.20
CA ALA A 237 -8.04 0.77 -11.16
C ALA A 237 -8.53 1.10 -9.74
N GLY A 238 -9.12 0.12 -9.06
CA GLY A 238 -8.99 -0.01 -7.61
C GLY A 238 -7.57 -0.47 -7.25
N PRO A 239 -6.98 -0.04 -6.12
CA PRO A 239 -5.61 -0.40 -5.77
C PRO A 239 -5.62 -1.74 -5.06
N THR A 240 -5.05 -2.78 -5.67
CA THR A 240 -4.84 -4.06 -5.01
C THR A 240 -3.80 -3.91 -3.90
N THR A 241 -4.24 -4.01 -2.64
CA THR A 241 -3.37 -3.89 -1.46
C THR A 241 -2.49 -5.13 -1.30
N THR A 242 -1.38 -5.20 -2.03
CA THR A 242 -0.37 -6.25 -1.87
C THR A 242 0.37 -6.10 -0.54
N SER A 243 0.13 -7.03 0.38
CA SER A 243 0.75 -7.09 1.71
C SER A 243 2.21 -7.55 1.64
N VAL A 244 3.09 -6.64 1.19
CA VAL A 244 4.54 -6.86 1.27
C VAL A 244 4.98 -6.93 2.74
N PRO A 245 5.73 -7.97 3.18
CA PRO A 245 6.15 -8.16 4.57
C PRO A 245 6.80 -6.92 5.22
N GLU A 246 6.60 -6.75 6.53
CA GLU A 246 7.27 -5.72 7.32
C GLU A 246 8.77 -6.02 7.42
N THR A 247 9.59 -5.35 6.61
CA THR A 247 11.04 -5.23 6.87
C THR A 247 11.23 -4.56 8.24
N PRO A 248 12.16 -5.01 9.10
CA PRO A 248 12.45 -4.32 10.35
C PRO A 248 12.79 -2.84 10.10
N VAL A 249 12.03 -1.94 10.71
CA VAL A 249 12.15 -0.49 10.45
C VAL A 249 13.41 0.05 11.12
N THR A 250 14.51 0.08 10.37
CA THR A 250 15.78 0.72 10.74
C THR A 250 15.67 2.24 10.69
N GLY A 251 14.85 2.80 11.58
CA GLY A 251 14.76 4.24 11.78
C GLY A 251 16.10 4.81 12.26
N VAL A 252 16.54 5.91 11.66
CA VAL A 252 17.63 6.72 12.23
C VAL A 252 17.14 7.26 13.58
N PRO A 253 17.88 7.06 14.69
CA PRO A 253 17.48 7.60 15.98
C PRO A 253 17.27 9.12 15.91
N VAL A 254 16.15 9.58 16.46
CA VAL A 254 15.82 11.02 16.50
C VAL A 254 16.92 11.76 17.29
N PRO A 255 17.47 12.87 16.80
CA PRO A 255 18.55 13.57 17.47
C PRO A 255 18.21 13.95 18.92
N ASN A 256 19.14 13.72 19.85
CA ASN A 256 19.01 13.99 21.30
C ASN A 256 18.97 15.50 21.66
N THR A 257 18.58 16.37 20.73
CA THR A 257 18.60 17.83 20.88
C THR A 257 17.17 18.34 20.98
N ALA A 258 16.92 19.33 21.85
CA ALA A 258 15.62 19.98 21.93
C ALA A 258 15.42 20.99 20.77
N TYR A 259 14.21 21.00 20.24
CA TYR A 259 13.72 21.94 19.22
C TYR A 259 12.49 22.68 19.80
N ASP A 260 12.06 23.75 19.14
CA ASP A 260 10.86 24.49 19.53
C ASP A 260 9.62 23.88 18.85
N TYR A 261 9.81 23.42 17.61
CA TYR A 261 8.89 22.60 16.84
C TYR A 261 9.69 21.53 16.04
N ILE A 262 9.05 20.53 15.41
CA ILE A 262 9.61 19.52 14.45
C ILE A 262 8.52 19.31 13.34
N ILE A 263 8.22 18.16 12.70
CA ILE A 263 6.93 17.85 12.01
C ILE A 263 6.71 16.34 11.91
N VAL A 264 5.50 15.80 12.17
CA VAL A 264 5.13 14.43 11.75
C VAL A 264 4.47 14.46 10.37
N GLY A 265 5.17 13.92 9.37
CA GLY A 265 4.71 13.82 7.99
C GLY A 265 5.04 15.05 7.15
N SER A 266 5.33 14.81 5.87
CA SER A 266 5.80 15.82 4.91
C SER A 266 4.77 16.14 3.81
N GLY A 267 3.50 15.77 4.01
CA GLY A 267 2.43 15.88 3.02
C GLY A 267 2.01 17.31 2.63
N ALA A 268 0.82 17.45 2.03
CA ALA A 268 0.24 18.74 1.65
C ALA A 268 0.03 19.70 2.83
N GLY A 269 -0.20 19.19 4.03
CA GLY A 269 -0.05 19.96 5.28
C GLY A 269 1.39 19.94 5.78
N GLY A 270 2.07 18.79 5.73
CA GLY A 270 3.38 18.53 6.34
C GLY A 270 4.59 19.32 5.79
N ILE A 271 4.88 19.36 4.48
CA ILE A 271 5.94 20.26 3.97
C ILE A 271 5.52 21.72 4.11
N PRO A 272 4.25 22.07 3.82
CA PRO A 272 3.60 23.29 4.29
C PRO A 272 3.52 23.45 5.82
N LEU A 273 4.16 22.57 6.61
CA LEU A 273 4.52 22.70 8.04
C LEU A 273 6.08 22.70 8.37
N ALA A 274 7.04 22.86 7.41
CA ALA A 274 8.50 23.16 7.62
C ALA A 274 8.95 24.67 7.69
N ASP A 275 9.55 25.25 6.62
CA ASP A 275 9.90 26.71 6.40
C ASP A 275 9.39 27.69 7.48
N LYS A 276 8.19 28.30 7.39
CA LYS A 276 7.77 29.42 8.28
C LYS A 276 8.06 29.29 9.77
N LEU A 277 7.97 28.12 10.41
CA LEU A 277 8.37 28.08 11.84
C LEU A 277 9.89 28.22 11.97
N SER A 278 10.68 27.66 11.05
CA SER A 278 12.11 28.02 10.92
C SER A 278 12.39 29.43 10.34
N GLU A 279 11.52 30.00 9.50
CA GLU A 279 11.64 31.38 8.99
C GLU A 279 11.39 32.41 10.10
N ALA A 280 10.47 32.09 11.02
CA ALA A 280 10.24 32.83 12.27
C ALA A 280 11.39 32.63 13.30
N GLY A 281 12.46 31.93 12.93
CA GLY A 281 13.68 31.76 13.74
C GLY A 281 13.63 30.61 14.74
N HIS A 282 12.57 29.78 14.72
CA HIS A 282 12.46 28.64 15.61
C HIS A 282 13.27 27.44 15.10
N LYS A 283 13.74 26.59 16.02
CA LYS A 283 14.31 25.29 15.67
C LYS A 283 13.20 24.37 15.19
N VAL A 284 13.36 23.85 13.96
CA VAL A 284 12.47 22.87 13.31
C VAL A 284 13.30 21.72 12.71
N LEU A 285 12.76 20.50 12.79
CA LEU A 285 13.17 19.29 12.07
C LEU A 285 11.90 18.74 11.37
N LEU A 286 12.00 17.82 10.41
CA LEU A 286 10.85 17.14 9.80
C LEU A 286 11.11 15.63 9.81
N ILE A 287 10.17 14.84 10.34
CA ILE A 287 10.18 13.38 10.20
C ILE A 287 9.12 12.96 9.19
N GLU A 288 9.56 12.28 8.15
CA GLU A 288 8.73 11.60 7.16
C GLU A 288 8.86 10.08 7.36
N LYS A 289 7.78 9.34 7.08
CA LYS A 289 7.74 7.86 7.12
C LYS A 289 8.39 7.24 5.88
N GLY A 290 8.26 7.90 4.73
CA GLY A 290 8.79 7.46 3.45
C GLY A 290 10.17 8.00 3.06
N PRO A 291 10.76 7.46 1.97
CA PRO A 291 12.02 7.94 1.42
C PRO A 291 11.89 9.30 0.69
N PRO A 292 13.02 9.96 0.37
CA PRO A 292 13.03 11.13 -0.50
C PRO A 292 12.44 10.83 -1.90
N SER A 293 11.57 11.73 -2.37
CA SER A 293 10.85 11.62 -3.64
C SER A 293 11.60 12.28 -4.79
N SER A 294 11.48 13.60 -4.95
CA SER A 294 12.10 14.39 -6.02
C SER A 294 13.62 14.37 -5.98
N GLY A 295 14.27 14.48 -7.15
CA GLY A 295 15.72 14.49 -7.28
C GLY A 295 16.39 15.66 -6.56
N ARG A 296 15.69 16.80 -6.38
CA ARG A 296 16.16 17.94 -5.56
C ARG A 296 16.53 17.52 -4.13
N TRP A 297 15.79 16.58 -3.55
CA TRP A 297 15.97 16.09 -2.18
C TRP A 297 16.73 14.76 -2.13
N GLY A 298 17.47 14.41 -3.19
CA GLY A 298 18.28 13.20 -3.26
C GLY A 298 17.53 11.91 -3.60
N GLY A 299 16.24 12.00 -3.96
CA GLY A 299 15.46 10.84 -4.41
C GLY A 299 16.03 10.18 -5.67
N LYS A 300 15.73 8.89 -5.86
CA LYS A 300 16.35 8.02 -6.90
C LYS A 300 15.39 7.13 -7.70
N ARG A 301 14.10 7.04 -7.35
CA ARG A 301 13.16 6.17 -8.10
C ARG A 301 12.75 6.84 -9.41
N GLY A 302 13.01 6.20 -10.54
CA GLY A 302 12.57 6.63 -11.85
C GLY A 302 12.93 5.62 -12.93
N PRO A 303 12.43 5.79 -14.16
CA PRO A 303 12.78 4.93 -15.28
C PRO A 303 14.25 5.13 -15.71
N THR A 304 14.78 4.16 -16.44
CA THR A 304 16.19 4.09 -16.86
C THR A 304 16.66 5.33 -17.63
N TRP A 305 15.78 5.96 -18.42
CA TRP A 305 16.09 7.17 -19.18
C TRP A 305 16.27 8.44 -18.32
N LEU A 306 15.91 8.41 -17.03
CA LEU A 306 16.24 9.46 -16.07
C LEU A 306 17.56 9.23 -15.32
N ALA A 307 18.19 8.05 -15.42
CA ALA A 307 19.32 7.66 -14.55
C ALA A 307 20.53 8.60 -14.60
N ASN A 308 20.77 9.26 -15.73
CA ASN A 308 21.85 10.24 -15.92
C ASN A 308 21.42 11.70 -15.65
N THR A 309 20.36 11.90 -14.85
CA THR A 309 19.79 13.21 -14.54
C THR A 309 19.57 13.38 -13.03
N ASN A 310 19.23 14.60 -12.60
CA ASN A 310 18.76 14.84 -11.22
C ASN A 310 17.21 14.97 -11.17
N LEU A 311 16.52 14.12 -11.94
CA LEU A 311 15.07 13.96 -11.96
C LEU A 311 14.69 12.54 -11.52
N THR A 312 13.46 12.40 -11.05
CA THR A 312 12.82 11.14 -10.64
C THR A 312 11.45 11.03 -11.29
N ARG A 313 10.75 9.90 -11.12
CA ARG A 313 9.34 9.79 -11.58
C ARG A 313 8.38 10.79 -10.91
N PHE A 314 8.80 11.39 -9.79
CA PHE A 314 8.05 12.43 -9.08
C PHE A 314 8.35 13.85 -9.59
N ASP A 315 9.40 14.03 -10.41
CA ASP A 315 9.74 15.33 -11.02
C ASP A 315 9.13 15.52 -12.43
N VAL A 316 8.60 14.46 -13.04
CA VAL A 316 8.07 14.46 -14.42
C VAL A 316 6.54 14.33 -14.40
N PRO A 317 5.78 15.39 -14.74
CA PRO A 317 4.31 15.35 -14.73
C PRO A 317 3.69 14.20 -15.54
N GLY A 318 4.29 13.89 -16.70
CA GLY A 318 3.85 12.78 -17.55
C GLY A 318 4.03 11.38 -16.95
N LEU A 319 4.65 11.24 -15.77
CA LEU A 319 4.84 9.95 -15.08
C LEU A 319 3.98 9.82 -13.81
N CYS A 320 3.09 10.77 -13.51
CA CYS A 320 2.30 10.72 -12.27
C CYS A 320 1.33 9.53 -12.21
N ASN A 321 0.77 9.10 -13.35
CA ASN A 321 -0.16 7.97 -13.41
C ASN A 321 0.50 6.61 -13.10
N GLU A 322 1.83 6.51 -13.18
CA GLU A 322 2.58 5.29 -12.84
C GLU A 322 2.35 4.84 -11.39
N ILE A 323 1.84 5.71 -10.51
CA ILE A 323 1.40 5.33 -9.15
C ILE A 323 0.28 4.28 -9.14
N TRP A 324 -0.50 4.16 -10.22
CA TRP A 324 -1.55 3.15 -10.36
C TRP A 324 -1.05 1.81 -10.92
N HIS A 325 0.17 1.79 -11.46
CA HIS A 325 0.82 0.60 -12.02
C HIS A 325 1.88 0.05 -11.04
N ASP A 326 2.88 0.85 -10.67
CA ASP A 326 3.78 0.59 -9.52
C ASP A 326 3.54 1.58 -8.37
N SER A 327 2.88 1.11 -7.31
CA SER A 327 2.79 1.81 -6.02
C SER A 327 3.73 1.24 -4.95
N ALA A 328 4.54 0.22 -5.26
CA ALA A 328 5.16 -0.66 -4.28
C ALA A 328 6.26 0.05 -3.47
N GLY A 329 5.98 0.36 -2.20
CA GLY A 329 6.88 1.17 -1.37
C GLY A 329 6.88 2.66 -1.71
N ILE A 330 5.82 3.13 -2.40
CA ILE A 330 5.45 4.54 -2.53
C ILE A 330 4.15 4.80 -1.76
N ALA A 331 3.16 3.91 -1.91
CA ALA A 331 1.91 3.99 -1.18
C ALA A 331 2.05 3.53 0.28
N CYS A 332 1.24 4.12 1.16
CA CYS A 332 1.10 3.71 2.55
C CYS A 332 0.43 2.32 2.64
N ARG A 333 0.98 1.43 3.49
CA ARG A 333 0.51 0.02 3.63
C ARG A 333 -0.47 -0.20 4.79
N ASP A 334 -0.76 0.83 5.58
CA ASP A 334 -1.50 0.76 6.85
C ASP A 334 -2.86 1.50 6.83
N THR A 335 -3.43 1.57 5.63
CA THR A 335 -4.75 2.11 5.28
C THR A 335 -5.30 1.30 4.09
N ASP A 336 -6.62 1.22 3.94
CA ASP A 336 -7.30 0.58 2.81
C ASP A 336 -7.42 1.50 1.56
N GLN A 337 -6.91 2.73 1.63
CA GLN A 337 -6.98 3.73 0.54
C GLN A 337 -5.60 4.08 -0.05
N MET A 338 -5.61 4.68 -1.25
CA MET A 338 -4.39 5.23 -1.84
C MET A 338 -3.95 6.49 -1.09
N ALA A 339 -2.76 6.46 -0.50
CA ALA A 339 -2.08 7.59 0.12
C ALA A 339 -0.56 7.48 -0.08
N GLY A 340 0.12 8.60 -0.33
CA GLY A 340 1.57 8.62 -0.55
C GLY A 340 2.36 8.61 0.77
N CYS A 341 3.23 7.62 0.94
CA CYS A 341 4.21 7.51 2.03
C CYS A 341 5.63 7.69 1.45
N VAL A 342 5.91 8.93 1.01
CA VAL A 342 7.19 9.44 0.49
C VAL A 342 7.29 10.92 0.87
N LEU A 343 8.47 11.54 0.72
CA LEU A 343 8.62 12.99 0.93
C LEU A 343 7.64 13.79 0.05
N GLY A 344 6.81 14.67 0.63
CA GLY A 344 5.70 15.35 -0.03
C GLY A 344 4.34 14.62 0.07
N GLY A 345 4.34 13.37 0.52
CA GLY A 345 3.15 12.52 0.65
C GLY A 345 2.27 12.55 -0.60
N GLY A 346 1.01 12.95 -0.44
CA GLY A 346 0.07 13.10 -1.56
C GLY A 346 0.49 14.09 -2.65
N THR A 347 1.29 15.12 -2.37
CA THR A 347 1.72 16.09 -3.41
C THR A 347 2.89 15.58 -4.25
N ALA A 348 3.49 14.45 -3.90
CA ALA A 348 4.50 13.77 -4.71
C ALA A 348 3.89 12.76 -5.69
N ILE A 349 2.62 12.38 -5.52
CA ILE A 349 1.97 11.30 -6.28
C ILE A 349 0.64 11.71 -6.95
N ASN A 350 0.20 12.96 -6.80
CA ASN A 350 -1.04 13.44 -7.44
C ASN A 350 -0.77 14.06 -8.82
N ALA A 351 -1.83 14.29 -9.59
CA ALA A 351 -1.77 14.92 -10.91
C ALA A 351 -1.50 16.45 -10.89
N ALA A 352 -0.93 16.99 -9.80
CA ALA A 352 -0.54 18.39 -9.61
C ALA A 352 -1.63 19.48 -9.86
N LEU A 353 -2.92 19.11 -9.94
CA LEU A 353 -4.01 20.07 -10.15
C LEU A 353 -4.06 21.12 -9.02
N TRP A 354 -3.84 22.38 -9.38
CA TRP A 354 -3.68 23.49 -8.45
C TRP A 354 -4.62 24.65 -8.78
N TRP A 355 -5.26 25.21 -7.74
CA TRP A 355 -6.35 26.18 -7.87
C TRP A 355 -6.11 27.35 -6.92
N LYS A 356 -6.66 28.54 -7.26
CA LYS A 356 -6.91 29.57 -6.24
C LYS A 356 -8.21 29.19 -5.52
N PRO A 357 -8.21 28.98 -4.19
CA PRO A 357 -9.43 28.63 -3.45
C PRO A 357 -10.57 29.64 -3.67
N TYR A 358 -11.80 29.14 -3.81
CA TYR A 358 -12.98 29.97 -3.99
C TYR A 358 -13.47 30.52 -2.65
N ALA A 359 -13.73 31.83 -2.59
CA ALA A 359 -14.15 32.53 -1.37
C ALA A 359 -15.37 31.89 -0.70
N ALA A 360 -16.40 31.56 -1.51
CA ALA A 360 -17.65 31.01 -0.99
C ALA A 360 -17.50 29.66 -0.27
N ASP A 361 -16.47 28.86 -0.58
CA ASP A 361 -16.24 27.59 0.15
C ASP A 361 -15.70 27.83 1.57
N TRP A 362 -14.92 28.90 1.80
CA TRP A 362 -14.56 29.35 3.15
C TRP A 362 -15.77 29.95 3.86
N ASP A 363 -16.50 30.81 3.15
CA ASP A 363 -17.63 31.53 3.73
C ASP A 363 -18.83 30.64 4.06
N TYR A 364 -18.99 29.51 3.35
CA TYR A 364 -20.01 28.50 3.60
C TYR A 364 -19.58 27.44 4.62
N ASN A 365 -18.40 26.83 4.46
CA ASN A 365 -18.01 25.66 5.27
C ASN A 365 -17.38 26.02 6.64
N PHE A 366 -16.69 27.16 6.76
CA PHE A 366 -15.85 27.46 7.92
C PHE A 366 -16.48 28.49 8.89
N PRO A 367 -16.13 28.48 10.19
CA PRO A 367 -16.65 29.44 11.16
C PRO A 367 -16.08 30.87 10.99
N ALA A 368 -16.53 31.81 11.81
CA ALA A 368 -15.95 33.16 11.86
C ALA A 368 -14.47 33.12 12.30
N GLY A 369 -13.63 33.99 11.74
CA GLY A 369 -12.18 33.92 11.91
C GLY A 369 -11.51 32.83 11.05
N TRP A 370 -12.21 32.29 10.05
CA TRP A 370 -11.77 31.38 8.99
C TRP A 370 -12.45 31.69 7.64
N LYS A 371 -13.06 32.88 7.51
CA LYS A 371 -13.78 33.34 6.31
C LYS A 371 -12.80 33.74 5.20
N ALA A 372 -13.29 33.99 4.00
CA ALA A 372 -12.45 34.34 2.85
C ALA A 372 -11.60 35.62 3.08
N SER A 373 -12.08 36.54 3.93
CA SER A 373 -11.33 37.71 4.42
C SER A 373 -10.15 37.35 5.32
N ASP A 374 -10.28 36.27 6.07
CA ASP A 374 -9.44 35.96 7.23
C ASP A 374 -8.22 35.12 6.79
N VAL A 375 -8.44 34.18 5.86
CA VAL A 375 -7.43 33.24 5.36
C VAL A 375 -6.49 33.81 4.28
N ALA A 376 -6.74 35.04 3.82
CA ALA A 376 -6.11 35.59 2.62
C ALA A 376 -4.60 35.89 2.74
N ALA A 377 -4.07 36.03 3.96
CA ALA A 377 -2.70 36.45 4.22
C ALA A 377 -1.73 35.29 4.58
N ALA A 378 -2.27 34.09 4.79
CA ALA A 378 -1.55 33.05 5.49
C ALA A 378 -0.87 32.06 4.54
N GLN A 379 0.46 32.01 4.59
CA GLN A 379 1.26 30.92 4.03
C GLN A 379 2.26 30.40 5.10
N GLN A 380 2.19 29.08 5.33
CA GLN A 380 3.06 28.08 5.99
C GLN A 380 3.25 27.95 7.59
N ARG A 381 3.36 26.73 8.21
CA ARG A 381 4.39 26.27 9.26
C ARG A 381 3.97 25.22 10.42
N GLY A 382 4.78 24.24 11.01
CA GLY A 382 4.40 23.18 12.07
C GLY A 382 5.42 22.26 12.89
N VAL A 383 5.05 21.04 13.47
CA VAL A 383 5.63 20.44 14.77
C VAL A 383 5.85 18.87 15.09
N ILE A 384 6.88 18.45 15.91
CA ILE A 384 7.02 17.29 16.90
C ILE A 384 7.72 17.73 18.26
N PRO A 385 8.60 16.97 19.00
CA PRO A 385 8.70 17.02 20.48
C PRO A 385 9.09 18.38 21.07
N LEU A 386 8.70 18.55 22.34
CA LEU A 386 8.32 19.85 22.86
C LEU A 386 9.29 20.43 23.89
N THR A 387 9.48 21.74 23.81
CA THR A 387 9.93 22.55 24.95
C THR A 387 8.97 22.35 26.13
N PRO A 388 9.45 22.07 27.35
CA PRO A 388 8.57 21.92 28.52
C PRO A 388 7.68 23.16 28.74
N VAL A 389 6.41 22.95 29.09
CA VAL A 389 5.37 23.98 29.30
C VAL A 389 4.94 24.76 28.04
N THR A 390 5.84 25.06 27.10
CA THR A 390 5.54 25.97 25.97
C THR A 390 5.38 25.31 24.60
N GLY A 391 5.98 24.15 24.35
CA GLY A 391 5.90 23.47 23.05
C GLY A 391 4.53 22.84 22.79
N ARG A 392 4.17 22.70 21.50
CA ARG A 392 2.84 22.31 21.01
C ARG A 392 2.95 21.32 19.85
N VAL A 393 2.28 20.17 19.84
CA VAL A 393 2.30 19.24 18.68
C VAL A 393 1.23 19.62 17.67
N ILE A 394 1.54 19.54 16.37
CA ILE A 394 0.57 19.64 15.27
C ILE A 394 0.61 18.32 14.49
N LEU A 395 -0.54 17.65 14.38
CA LEU A 395 -0.71 16.43 13.58
C LEU A 395 -1.10 16.77 12.13
N SER A 396 -0.31 16.30 11.17
CA SER A 396 -0.51 16.56 9.73
C SER A 396 -0.34 15.32 8.85
N ALA A 397 -0.62 14.15 9.43
CA ALA A 397 -0.53 12.83 8.80
C ALA A 397 -1.75 12.50 7.91
N GLY A 398 -2.66 13.45 7.68
CA GLY A 398 -3.82 13.33 6.81
C GLY A 398 -5.02 12.66 7.47
N THR A 399 -6.14 12.62 6.73
CA THR A 399 -7.46 12.15 7.18
C THR A 399 -7.44 10.84 7.96
N PHE A 400 -6.70 9.84 7.47
CA PHE A 400 -6.57 8.56 8.17
C PHE A 400 -5.41 8.55 9.18
N GLY A 401 -4.27 9.17 8.85
CA GLY A 401 -3.08 9.15 9.69
C GLY A 401 -3.24 9.93 11.00
N SER A 402 -3.75 11.16 10.95
CA SER A 402 -3.94 11.99 12.14
C SER A 402 -5.05 11.44 13.05
N ALA A 403 -6.14 10.91 12.47
CA ALA A 403 -7.15 10.18 13.23
C ALA A 403 -6.58 8.93 13.93
N LYS A 404 -5.78 8.12 13.21
CA LYS A 404 -5.06 6.96 13.78
C LYS A 404 -4.10 7.35 14.91
N ILE A 405 -3.40 8.48 14.81
CA ILE A 405 -2.53 8.97 15.88
C ILE A 405 -3.36 9.36 17.12
N LEU A 406 -4.48 10.08 16.94
CA LEU A 406 -5.36 10.43 18.07
C LEU A 406 -5.92 9.18 18.78
N LEU A 407 -6.44 8.20 18.02
CA LEU A 407 -6.95 6.95 18.58
C LEU A 407 -5.88 6.20 19.39
N ARG A 408 -4.65 6.11 18.85
CA ARG A 408 -3.51 5.50 19.56
C ARG A 408 -3.00 6.32 20.75
N SER A 409 -3.37 7.59 20.82
CA SER A 409 -3.07 8.51 21.94
C SER A 409 -4.17 8.55 23.00
N GLY A 410 -5.18 7.66 22.95
CA GLY A 410 -6.33 7.68 23.88
C GLY A 410 -7.35 8.79 23.61
N ILE A 411 -7.38 9.35 22.39
CA ILE A 411 -8.27 10.44 22.00
C ILE A 411 -9.21 9.97 20.88
N GLY A 412 -10.50 9.85 21.17
CA GLY A 412 -11.51 9.42 20.21
C GLY A 412 -12.67 8.62 20.82
N PRO A 413 -13.52 7.99 19.99
CA PRO A 413 -14.70 7.27 20.47
C PRO A 413 -14.32 6.05 21.30
N THR A 414 -15.01 5.80 22.42
CA THR A 414 -14.68 4.69 23.33
C THR A 414 -14.64 3.34 22.64
N ASP A 415 -15.52 3.08 21.66
CA ASP A 415 -15.52 1.84 20.86
C ASP A 415 -14.26 1.66 20.01
N GLN A 416 -13.58 2.75 19.66
CA GLN A 416 -12.33 2.74 18.89
C GLN A 416 -11.10 2.72 19.79
N LEU A 417 -11.15 3.39 20.94
CA LEU A 417 -10.09 3.34 21.95
C LEU A 417 -9.99 1.94 22.58
N ASP A 418 -11.12 1.27 22.81
CA ASP A 418 -11.15 -0.12 23.25
C ASP A 418 -10.54 -1.09 22.23
N VAL A 419 -10.59 -0.80 20.92
CA VAL A 419 -9.87 -1.61 19.90
C VAL A 419 -8.36 -1.42 20.00
N VAL A 420 -7.88 -0.21 20.29
CA VAL A 420 -6.44 0.03 20.52
C VAL A 420 -5.96 -0.62 21.81
N SER A 421 -6.70 -0.50 22.91
CA SER A 421 -6.29 -1.04 24.21
C SER A 421 -6.26 -2.57 24.25
N ASN A 422 -7.04 -3.22 23.38
CA ASN A 422 -7.03 -4.68 23.20
C ASN A 422 -6.12 -5.13 22.04
N SER A 423 -5.38 -4.21 21.39
CA SER A 423 -4.43 -4.57 20.32
C SER A 423 -3.14 -5.17 20.87
N THR A 424 -2.55 -6.12 20.13
CA THR A 424 -1.27 -6.76 20.51
C THR A 424 -0.06 -5.83 20.38
N ARG A 425 -0.16 -4.77 19.56
CA ARG A 425 0.94 -3.83 19.27
C ARG A 425 1.00 -2.66 20.26
N ASP A 426 -0.13 -2.19 20.77
CA ASP A 426 -0.20 -1.01 21.66
C ASP A 426 -0.85 -1.28 23.02
N GLY A 427 -1.65 -2.33 23.21
CA GLY A 427 -2.52 -2.46 24.39
C GLY A 427 -1.81 -2.45 25.75
N SER A 428 -0.55 -2.91 25.80
CA SER A 428 0.30 -2.91 26.99
C SER A 428 1.07 -1.60 27.25
N THR A 429 1.04 -0.65 26.30
CA THR A 429 1.77 0.64 26.37
C THR A 429 0.88 1.86 26.13
N MET A 430 -0.39 1.65 25.73
CA MET A 430 -1.40 2.69 25.56
C MET A 430 -1.64 3.45 26.87
N ILE A 431 -1.94 4.75 26.75
CA ILE A 431 -2.32 5.60 27.88
C ILE A 431 -3.54 5.02 28.64
N SER A 432 -3.51 5.12 29.98
CA SER A 432 -4.51 4.51 30.86
C SER A 432 -5.93 5.02 30.61
N ARG A 433 -6.93 4.14 30.78
CA ARG A 433 -8.35 4.39 30.45
C ARG A 433 -8.98 5.56 31.20
N ASN A 434 -8.45 5.94 32.36
CA ASN A 434 -8.90 7.13 33.10
C ASN A 434 -8.44 8.46 32.47
N GLN A 435 -7.44 8.44 31.58
CA GLN A 435 -6.89 9.62 30.90
C GLN A 435 -7.42 9.79 29.46
N TRP A 436 -8.36 8.94 29.04
CA TRP A 436 -8.91 8.98 27.68
C TRP A 436 -9.82 10.20 27.45
N ILE A 437 -9.71 10.77 26.26
CA ILE A 437 -10.51 11.93 25.84
C ILE A 437 -11.51 11.48 24.79
N ASN A 438 -12.79 11.37 25.18
CA ASN A 438 -13.84 10.95 24.26
C ASN A 438 -14.19 12.10 23.28
N LEU A 439 -13.92 11.88 21.99
CA LEU A 439 -14.16 12.83 20.89
C LEU A 439 -14.63 12.07 19.64
N PRO A 440 -15.36 12.72 18.70
CA PRO A 440 -15.87 12.09 17.48
C PRO A 440 -14.80 11.83 16.39
N VAL A 441 -13.58 11.43 16.78
CA VAL A 441 -12.50 11.04 15.85
C VAL A 441 -12.97 9.91 14.93
N GLY A 442 -12.79 10.09 13.63
CA GLY A 442 -13.21 9.14 12.59
C GLY A 442 -14.65 9.33 12.08
N TYR A 443 -15.52 10.09 12.77
CA TYR A 443 -16.82 10.49 12.22
C TYR A 443 -16.67 11.62 11.19
N ASN A 444 -17.76 11.97 10.50
CA ASN A 444 -17.77 13.03 9.47
C ASN A 444 -16.76 12.80 8.32
N LEU A 445 -16.37 11.55 8.06
CA LEU A 445 -15.57 11.19 6.90
C LEU A 445 -16.34 11.57 5.63
N GLU A 446 -15.69 12.29 4.72
CA GLU A 446 -16.25 12.65 3.41
C GLU A 446 -15.18 12.56 2.32
N ASP A 447 -15.60 12.43 1.07
CA ASP A 447 -14.78 12.46 -0.15
C ASP A 447 -15.68 12.95 -1.29
N HIS A 448 -15.10 13.51 -2.35
CA HIS A 448 -15.86 13.83 -3.57
C HIS A 448 -16.50 12.54 -4.12
N THR A 449 -17.82 12.53 -4.34
CA THR A 449 -18.45 11.35 -4.97
C THR A 449 -18.15 11.37 -6.46
N ASN A 450 -17.29 10.46 -6.92
CA ASN A 450 -16.96 10.27 -8.33
C ASN A 450 -18.11 9.59 -9.09
N THR A 451 -18.39 10.08 -10.30
CA THR A 451 -19.13 9.37 -11.35
C THR A 451 -18.41 9.57 -12.67
N ASN A 452 -17.83 8.51 -13.23
CA ASN A 452 -17.31 8.56 -14.60
C ASN A 452 -18.47 8.63 -15.60
N VAL A 453 -18.23 9.29 -16.73
CA VAL A 453 -18.95 9.09 -17.99
C VAL A 453 -17.91 8.96 -19.11
N VAL A 454 -18.18 8.14 -20.12
CA VAL A 454 -17.22 7.84 -21.19
C VAL A 454 -17.84 8.17 -22.54
N LEU A 455 -17.06 8.85 -23.38
CA LEU A 455 -17.48 9.33 -24.70
C LEU A 455 -16.43 8.96 -25.74
N GLU A 456 -16.82 8.95 -27.01
CA GLU A 456 -15.90 8.76 -28.13
C GLU A 456 -16.00 9.91 -29.13
N HIS A 457 -14.88 10.42 -29.63
CA HIS A 457 -14.88 11.36 -30.76
C HIS A 457 -13.64 11.16 -31.67
N PRO A 458 -13.79 11.13 -33.01
CA PRO A 458 -12.66 10.87 -33.93
C PRO A 458 -11.49 11.86 -33.91
N SER A 459 -11.59 12.99 -33.18
CA SER A 459 -10.49 13.94 -32.99
C SER A 459 -9.74 13.79 -31.66
N VAL A 460 -10.11 12.82 -30.83
CA VAL A 460 -9.35 12.51 -29.60
C VAL A 460 -7.99 11.95 -30.01
N GLN A 461 -6.95 12.37 -29.30
CA GLN A 461 -5.59 11.85 -29.45
C GLN A 461 -5.15 11.28 -28.10
N PHE A 462 -5.27 9.96 -27.97
CA PHE A 462 -4.67 9.21 -26.88
C PHE A 462 -3.14 9.32 -26.94
N TYR A 463 -2.52 9.38 -25.77
CA TYR A 463 -1.08 9.25 -25.59
C TYR A 463 -0.84 8.30 -24.42
N ASP A 464 -0.15 7.20 -24.66
CA ASP A 464 0.13 6.20 -23.64
C ASP A 464 1.29 6.66 -22.75
N PHE A 465 0.94 7.16 -21.56
CA PHE A 465 1.89 7.57 -20.55
C PHE A 465 2.51 6.39 -19.77
N TYR A 466 1.93 5.19 -19.83
CA TYR A 466 2.49 4.00 -19.18
C TYR A 466 3.66 3.45 -19.99
N THR A 467 3.50 3.18 -21.29
CA THR A 467 4.63 2.74 -22.14
C THR A 467 5.68 3.87 -22.34
N ALA A 468 5.31 5.13 -22.13
CA ALA A 468 6.28 6.23 -22.04
C ALA A 468 7.21 6.15 -20.81
N TYR A 469 6.85 5.39 -19.76
CA TYR A 469 7.74 5.12 -18.63
C TYR A 469 8.99 4.33 -19.08
N ASP A 470 8.85 3.32 -19.93
CA ASP A 470 9.97 2.49 -20.39
C ASP A 470 10.98 3.25 -21.28
N GLY A 471 10.59 4.36 -21.88
CA GLY A 471 11.43 5.15 -22.80
C GLY A 471 11.67 4.50 -24.16
N THR A 472 10.87 3.49 -24.50
CA THR A 472 10.88 2.80 -25.79
C THR A 472 10.18 3.62 -26.88
N ALA A 473 10.21 3.13 -28.12
CA ALA A 473 9.63 3.86 -29.26
C ALA A 473 8.09 3.81 -29.20
N PRO A 474 7.38 4.91 -29.53
CA PRO A 474 7.86 6.10 -30.25
C PRO A 474 8.36 7.28 -29.38
N TYR A 475 8.43 7.14 -28.05
CA TYR A 475 8.44 8.28 -27.12
C TYR A 475 9.76 9.07 -27.00
N GLN A 476 10.85 8.65 -27.68
CA GLN A 476 12.16 9.31 -27.51
C GLN A 476 12.16 10.79 -27.87
N ALA A 477 11.33 11.22 -28.83
CA ALA A 477 11.26 12.63 -29.24
C ALA A 477 10.73 13.53 -28.11
N ASP A 478 9.65 13.13 -27.44
CA ASP A 478 9.08 13.86 -26.30
C ASP A 478 9.94 13.75 -25.05
N ILE A 479 10.59 12.60 -24.82
CA ILE A 479 11.58 12.42 -23.75
C ILE A 479 12.75 13.39 -23.92
N GLN A 480 13.35 13.45 -25.12
CA GLN A 480 14.46 14.39 -25.39
C GLN A 480 14.01 15.85 -25.29
N LYS A 481 12.80 16.18 -25.76
CA LYS A 481 12.22 17.52 -25.63
C LYS A 481 11.98 17.91 -24.16
N TYR A 482 11.49 17.00 -23.34
CA TYR A 482 11.32 17.24 -21.91
C TYR A 482 12.67 17.38 -21.19
N LEU A 483 13.63 16.49 -21.47
CA LEU A 483 14.96 16.50 -20.86
C LEU A 483 15.78 17.76 -21.22
N THR A 484 15.65 18.27 -22.45
CA THR A 484 16.42 19.43 -22.93
C THR A 484 15.69 20.78 -22.77
N GLN A 485 14.36 20.81 -22.85
CA GLN A 485 13.56 22.04 -22.90
C GLN A 485 12.43 22.12 -21.84
N ARG A 486 12.25 21.11 -20.99
CA ARG A 486 11.09 20.96 -20.06
C ARG A 486 9.74 21.24 -20.74
N SER A 487 9.62 20.79 -21.99
CA SER A 487 8.52 21.09 -22.89
C SER A 487 8.05 19.82 -23.60
N GLY A 488 6.81 19.80 -24.10
CA GLY A 488 6.18 18.63 -24.72
C GLY A 488 5.14 17.98 -23.82
N ILE A 489 4.59 16.84 -24.24
CA ILE A 489 3.47 16.18 -23.56
C ILE A 489 3.82 15.74 -22.12
N LEU A 490 5.06 15.30 -21.88
CA LEU A 490 5.56 14.87 -20.56
C LEU A 490 5.71 16.02 -19.54
N ALA A 491 5.56 17.28 -19.96
CA ALA A 491 5.46 18.44 -19.06
C ALA A 491 4.03 18.69 -18.54
N GLN A 492 3.04 17.94 -19.02
CA GLN A 492 1.66 17.94 -18.53
C GLN A 492 1.39 16.67 -17.74
N SER A 493 0.43 16.72 -16.82
CA SER A 493 0.04 15.55 -16.01
C SER A 493 -0.49 14.41 -16.88
N ALA A 494 -0.19 13.18 -16.48
CA ALA A 494 -0.76 11.97 -17.04
C ALA A 494 -2.07 11.57 -16.31
N PRO A 495 -3.07 10.99 -17.02
CA PRO A 495 -3.21 11.02 -18.47
C PRO A 495 -3.57 12.44 -18.93
N ASN A 496 -3.58 12.71 -20.25
CA ASN A 496 -3.75 14.06 -20.76
C ASN A 496 -5.09 14.69 -20.33
N ILE A 497 -5.03 15.61 -19.35
CA ILE A 497 -6.20 16.26 -18.74
C ILE A 497 -6.72 17.35 -19.68
N GLY A 498 -7.94 17.15 -20.16
CA GLY A 498 -8.64 18.07 -21.05
C GLY A 498 -9.40 19.16 -20.28
N PRO A 499 -10.60 19.58 -20.76
CA PRO A 499 -11.35 20.63 -20.09
C PRO A 499 -11.79 20.23 -18.68
N LEU A 500 -11.61 21.16 -17.74
CA LEU A 500 -12.33 21.20 -16.48
C LEU A 500 -13.47 22.21 -16.56
N PHE A 501 -14.62 21.84 -16.00
CA PHE A 501 -15.81 22.69 -15.97
C PHE A 501 -16.64 22.41 -14.73
N PHE A 502 -17.56 23.31 -14.40
CA PHE A 502 -18.26 23.35 -13.11
C PHE A 502 -19.73 23.71 -13.30
N GLU A 503 -20.60 23.20 -12.44
CA GLU A 503 -22.01 23.60 -12.37
C GLU A 503 -22.53 23.53 -10.93
N GLU A 504 -23.56 24.34 -10.63
CA GLU A 504 -24.25 24.34 -9.35
C GLU A 504 -25.70 23.91 -9.52
N ILE A 505 -26.13 22.91 -8.74
CA ILE A 505 -27.45 22.30 -8.83
C ILE A 505 -28.18 22.49 -7.50
N ARG A 506 -29.28 23.24 -7.52
CA ARG A 506 -30.18 23.40 -6.36
C ARG A 506 -31.08 22.17 -6.26
N GLY A 507 -30.93 21.40 -5.18
CA GLY A 507 -31.77 20.24 -4.89
C GLY A 507 -33.19 20.62 -4.48
N ALA A 508 -34.08 19.62 -4.41
CA ALA A 508 -35.45 19.79 -3.91
C ALA A 508 -35.47 20.18 -2.41
N ASP A 509 -34.43 19.83 -1.67
CA ASP A 509 -34.12 20.28 -0.31
C ASP A 509 -33.62 21.74 -0.23
N ASN A 510 -33.65 22.49 -1.34
CA ASN A 510 -33.15 23.86 -1.50
C ASN A 510 -31.65 24.06 -1.25
N VAL A 511 -30.87 22.98 -1.08
CA VAL A 511 -29.41 23.05 -0.92
C VAL A 511 -28.74 23.08 -2.30
N VAL A 512 -27.81 24.01 -2.49
CA VAL A 512 -26.98 24.09 -3.70
C VAL A 512 -25.82 23.13 -3.57
N ARG A 513 -25.75 22.16 -4.48
CA ARG A 513 -24.68 21.19 -4.61
C ARG A 513 -23.77 21.57 -5.77
N GLN A 514 -22.48 21.63 -5.50
CA GLN A 514 -21.45 21.89 -6.48
C GLN A 514 -21.03 20.59 -7.19
N LEU A 515 -20.94 20.63 -8.51
CA LEU A 515 -20.22 19.63 -9.29
C LEU A 515 -18.95 20.24 -9.89
N GLN A 516 -17.82 19.53 -9.79
CA GLN A 516 -16.68 19.67 -10.71
C GLN A 516 -16.78 18.57 -11.76
N TRP A 517 -16.31 18.85 -12.97
CA TRP A 517 -16.04 17.86 -14.01
C TRP A 517 -14.58 17.93 -14.44
N THR A 518 -13.96 16.77 -14.69
CA THR A 518 -12.59 16.65 -15.17
C THR A 518 -12.53 15.66 -16.32
N ALA A 519 -12.36 16.18 -17.55
CA ALA A 519 -12.17 15.36 -18.75
C ALA A 519 -10.71 14.92 -18.90
N ARG A 520 -10.47 13.71 -19.41
CA ARG A 520 -9.14 13.18 -19.72
C ARG A 520 -9.17 12.26 -20.93
N MET A 521 -8.09 12.27 -21.73
CA MET A 521 -7.96 11.45 -22.94
C MET A 521 -7.44 10.05 -22.58
N GLU A 522 -8.30 9.29 -21.91
CA GLU A 522 -8.09 7.94 -21.36
C GLU A 522 -9.47 7.26 -21.29
N ALA A 523 -9.56 5.97 -21.61
CA ALA A 523 -10.78 5.17 -21.49
C ALA A 523 -11.06 4.73 -20.03
N SER A 524 -12.30 4.35 -19.74
CA SER A 524 -12.68 3.71 -18.47
C SER A 524 -13.95 2.86 -18.63
N GLU A 525 -14.46 2.30 -17.53
CA GLU A 525 -15.68 1.46 -17.49
C GLU A 525 -15.64 0.17 -18.35
N GLY A 526 -14.47 -0.20 -18.88
CA GLY A 526 -14.26 -1.36 -19.76
C GLY A 526 -14.04 -1.02 -21.23
N GLU A 527 -14.13 0.26 -21.62
CA GLU A 527 -13.83 0.73 -22.98
C GLU A 527 -12.31 0.74 -23.28
N VAL A 528 -11.97 0.82 -24.57
CA VAL A 528 -10.57 0.82 -25.06
C VAL A 528 -10.05 2.22 -25.39
N ASP A 529 -8.76 2.43 -25.13
CA ASP A 529 -8.06 3.68 -25.46
C ASP A 529 -7.95 3.94 -26.96
N GLY A 530 -7.83 5.22 -27.33
CA GLY A 530 -7.70 5.67 -28.72
C GLY A 530 -8.55 6.91 -29.00
N SER A 531 -9.78 6.70 -29.48
CA SER A 531 -10.78 7.75 -29.74
C SER A 531 -11.68 8.06 -28.53
N ALA A 532 -11.52 7.31 -27.42
CA ALA A 532 -12.29 7.46 -26.19
C ALA A 532 -11.73 8.55 -25.25
N LEU A 533 -12.62 9.21 -24.52
CA LEU A 533 -12.30 10.09 -23.39
C LEU A 533 -13.23 9.81 -22.21
N THR A 534 -12.69 9.95 -21.00
CA THR A 534 -13.45 9.85 -19.75
C THR A 534 -13.65 11.23 -19.15
N ILE A 535 -14.85 11.54 -18.68
CA ILE A 535 -15.14 12.74 -17.88
C ILE A 535 -15.61 12.28 -16.50
N SER A 536 -14.82 12.56 -15.47
CA SER A 536 -15.20 12.30 -14.08
C SER A 536 -15.98 13.48 -13.52
N GLN A 537 -17.22 13.24 -13.10
CA GLN A 537 -18.01 14.15 -12.27
C GLN A 537 -17.62 13.95 -10.81
N TYR A 538 -17.40 15.04 -10.08
CA TYR A 538 -17.20 15.05 -8.64
C TYR A 538 -18.31 15.87 -7.98
N LEU A 539 -19.20 15.22 -7.22
CA LEU A 539 -20.10 15.92 -6.29
C LEU A 539 -19.31 16.34 -5.05
N GLY A 540 -19.28 17.65 -4.79
CA GLY A 540 -18.54 18.28 -3.69
C GLY A 540 -19.41 19.11 -2.76
N ARG A 541 -18.98 20.34 -2.47
CA ARG A 541 -19.62 21.29 -1.54
C ARG A 541 -21.14 21.32 -1.66
N GLY A 542 -21.83 21.13 -0.54
CA GLY A 542 -23.30 21.05 -0.44
C GLY A 542 -23.86 19.62 -0.40
N ALA A 543 -23.04 18.59 -0.62
CA ALA A 543 -23.39 17.21 -0.29
C ALA A 543 -23.63 17.04 1.22
N LYS A 544 -24.55 16.13 1.58
CA LYS A 544 -24.95 15.85 2.97
C LYS A 544 -24.50 14.50 3.49
N SER A 545 -24.23 13.55 2.60
CA SER A 545 -23.80 12.21 2.94
C SER A 545 -22.48 12.24 3.74
N ARG A 546 -22.35 11.38 4.76
CA ARG A 546 -21.16 11.29 5.63
C ARG A 546 -20.91 9.83 6.00
N GLY A 547 -19.64 9.49 6.09
CA GLY A 547 -19.14 8.18 6.47
C GLY A 547 -18.49 8.14 7.86
N ARG A 548 -17.84 7.01 8.14
CA ARG A 548 -17.03 6.79 9.35
C ARG A 548 -15.76 6.02 8.97
N MET A 549 -14.62 6.48 9.48
CA MET A 549 -13.39 5.72 9.57
C MET A 549 -13.34 5.03 10.93
N THR A 550 -12.91 3.77 10.97
CA THR A 550 -12.60 3.04 12.20
C THR A 550 -11.20 2.43 12.14
N ILE A 551 -10.68 2.03 13.29
CA ILE A 551 -9.41 1.32 13.43
C ILE A 551 -9.65 -0.18 13.65
N THR A 552 -8.77 -1.04 13.12
CA THR A 552 -8.83 -2.50 13.33
C THR A 552 -7.93 -2.93 14.48
N PRO A 553 -8.05 -4.18 15.01
CA PRO A 553 -7.13 -4.71 16.02
C PRO A 553 -5.65 -4.76 15.58
N ALA A 554 -5.39 -4.79 14.26
CA ALA A 554 -4.05 -4.65 13.67
C ALA A 554 -3.58 -3.19 13.54
N LEU A 555 -4.36 -2.24 14.10
CA LEU A 555 -4.15 -0.79 14.05
C LEU A 555 -4.17 -0.18 12.63
N ASN A 556 -4.81 -0.86 11.67
CA ASN A 556 -5.03 -0.31 10.32
C ASN A 556 -6.31 0.53 10.28
N THR A 557 -6.33 1.54 9.41
CA THR A 557 -7.51 2.39 9.19
C THR A 557 -8.38 1.81 8.08
N VAL A 558 -9.71 1.80 8.28
CA VAL A 558 -10.69 1.30 7.30
C VAL A 558 -11.90 2.21 7.18
N VAL A 559 -12.50 2.26 6.00
CA VAL A 559 -13.75 2.99 5.71
C VAL A 559 -14.96 2.09 6.03
N SER A 560 -15.37 2.05 7.30
CA SER A 560 -16.45 1.18 7.79
C SER A 560 -17.86 1.76 7.61
N THR A 561 -17.99 3.04 7.24
CA THR A 561 -19.25 3.58 6.69
C THR A 561 -18.93 4.45 5.49
N ILE A 562 -19.50 4.07 4.34
CA ILE A 562 -19.21 4.64 3.02
C ILE A 562 -19.92 6.01 2.89
N PRO A 563 -19.22 7.11 2.54
CA PRO A 563 -19.79 8.46 2.60
C PRO A 563 -20.65 8.85 1.39
N TYR A 564 -20.89 7.95 0.43
CA TYR A 564 -21.45 8.31 -0.89
C TYR A 564 -22.97 8.04 -0.98
N LEU A 565 -23.72 9.03 -1.46
CA LEU A 565 -25.12 8.91 -1.91
C LEU A 565 -26.11 8.32 -0.88
N ILE A 566 -25.94 8.66 0.38
CA ILE A 566 -26.87 8.34 1.48
C ILE A 566 -28.09 9.27 1.42
N ASP A 567 -27.87 10.58 1.25
CA ASP A 567 -28.95 11.54 0.99
C ASP A 567 -29.44 11.38 -0.45
N THR A 568 -30.75 11.35 -0.65
CA THR A 568 -31.35 11.17 -1.98
C THR A 568 -31.09 12.36 -2.89
N ASN A 569 -31.04 13.58 -2.37
CA ASN A 569 -30.77 14.81 -3.14
C ASN A 569 -29.31 14.89 -3.61
N ASP A 570 -28.37 14.26 -2.91
CA ASP A 570 -26.99 14.09 -3.37
C ASP A 570 -26.98 13.25 -4.66
N LYS A 571 -27.78 12.16 -4.71
CA LYS A 571 -27.95 11.31 -5.90
C LYS A 571 -28.71 12.03 -7.03
N GLU A 572 -29.72 12.82 -6.72
CA GLU A 572 -30.43 13.65 -7.71
C GLU A 572 -29.50 14.68 -8.37
N ALA A 573 -28.59 15.31 -7.62
CA ALA A 573 -27.62 16.24 -8.20
C ALA A 573 -26.65 15.54 -9.18
N VAL A 574 -26.13 14.37 -8.81
CA VAL A 574 -25.26 13.55 -9.68
C VAL A 574 -25.97 13.19 -11.00
N ILE A 575 -27.20 12.68 -10.92
CA ILE A 575 -28.04 12.37 -12.08
C ILE A 575 -28.26 13.64 -12.93
N LYS A 576 -28.58 14.76 -12.27
CA LYS A 576 -28.94 15.99 -12.97
C LYS A 576 -27.77 16.62 -13.71
N GLY A 577 -26.55 16.52 -13.18
CA GLY A 577 -25.34 16.92 -13.90
C GLY A 577 -25.17 16.13 -15.21
N ILE A 578 -25.37 14.81 -15.19
CA ILE A 578 -25.26 13.99 -16.42
C ILE A 578 -26.33 14.41 -17.44
N GLU A 579 -27.57 14.67 -17.02
CA GLU A 579 -28.61 15.23 -17.90
C GLU A 579 -28.27 16.64 -18.44
N ASN A 580 -27.51 17.44 -17.69
CA ASN A 580 -27.06 18.76 -18.13
C ASN A 580 -25.93 18.63 -19.17
N LEU A 581 -24.94 17.78 -18.91
CA LEU A 581 -23.82 17.51 -19.82
C LEU A 581 -24.29 16.86 -21.13
N GLN A 582 -25.20 15.89 -21.06
CA GLN A 582 -25.83 15.28 -22.25
C GLN A 582 -26.53 16.33 -23.13
N ARG A 583 -27.22 17.31 -22.53
CA ARG A 583 -27.86 18.40 -23.28
C ARG A 583 -26.86 19.43 -23.82
N ALA A 584 -25.79 19.73 -23.08
CA ALA A 584 -24.73 20.63 -23.53
C ALA A 584 -23.95 20.07 -24.73
N LEU A 585 -23.71 18.76 -24.77
CA LEU A 585 -22.96 18.07 -25.83
C LEU A 585 -23.84 17.54 -26.99
N ALA A 586 -25.16 17.68 -26.92
CA ALA A 586 -26.11 17.08 -27.88
C ALA A 586 -25.91 17.50 -29.35
N ASN A 587 -25.26 18.64 -29.61
CA ASN A 587 -25.04 19.19 -30.95
C ASN A 587 -23.58 19.05 -31.44
N VAL A 588 -22.74 18.25 -30.77
CA VAL A 588 -21.35 18.01 -31.21
C VAL A 588 -21.36 16.91 -32.30
N PRO A 589 -20.93 17.20 -33.55
CA PRO A 589 -20.91 16.20 -34.61
C PRO A 589 -19.99 15.02 -34.27
N ASN A 590 -20.38 13.81 -34.68
CA ASN A 590 -19.61 12.57 -34.51
C ASN A 590 -19.28 12.15 -33.06
N LEU A 591 -19.76 12.87 -32.05
CA LEU A 591 -19.59 12.50 -30.63
C LEU A 591 -20.53 11.33 -30.30
N LYS A 592 -19.99 10.26 -29.70
CA LYS A 592 -20.76 9.16 -29.15
C LYS A 592 -20.69 9.18 -27.62
N TRP A 593 -21.76 8.73 -26.97
CA TRP A 593 -21.76 8.36 -25.57
C TRP A 593 -21.58 6.84 -25.46
N LEU A 594 -20.58 6.41 -24.71
CA LEU A 594 -20.31 5.00 -24.42
C LEU A 594 -20.90 4.64 -23.04
N HIS A 595 -20.68 5.51 -22.05
CA HIS A 595 -21.26 5.40 -20.70
C HIS A 595 -21.84 6.76 -20.25
N PRO A 596 -23.16 6.90 -19.99
CA PRO A 596 -24.21 5.90 -20.17
C PRO A 596 -24.36 5.44 -21.61
N ALA A 597 -24.55 4.13 -21.81
CA ALA A 597 -24.74 3.54 -23.14
C ALA A 597 -26.06 4.01 -23.78
N PRO A 598 -26.14 4.11 -25.13
CA PRO A 598 -27.35 4.57 -25.82
C PRO A 598 -28.61 3.80 -25.39
N GLY A 599 -29.67 4.54 -25.04
CA GLY A 599 -30.91 4.00 -24.47
C GLY A 599 -30.92 3.88 -22.94
N THR A 600 -29.77 4.00 -22.25
CA THR A 600 -29.69 4.06 -20.79
C THR A 600 -29.86 5.49 -20.31
N THR A 601 -30.85 5.75 -19.46
CA THR A 601 -31.00 7.08 -18.84
C THR A 601 -29.92 7.33 -17.78
N ALA A 602 -29.56 8.61 -17.57
CA ALA A 602 -28.65 9.02 -16.49
C ALA A 602 -29.05 8.45 -15.12
N ARG A 603 -30.37 8.42 -14.83
CA ARG A 603 -30.93 7.83 -13.61
C ARG A 603 -30.66 6.34 -13.49
N GLN A 604 -30.89 5.56 -14.55
CA GLN A 604 -30.63 4.12 -14.55
C GLN A 604 -29.13 3.84 -14.37
N TYR A 605 -28.27 4.57 -15.08
CA TYR A 605 -26.82 4.43 -14.96
C TYR A 605 -26.34 4.67 -13.52
N VAL A 606 -26.63 5.84 -12.94
CA VAL A 606 -26.22 6.19 -11.56
C VAL A 606 -26.85 5.27 -10.50
N THR A 607 -28.05 4.74 -10.74
CA THR A 607 -28.72 3.82 -9.81
C THR A 607 -28.12 2.41 -9.85
N ASN A 608 -27.60 1.98 -11.00
CA ASN A 608 -27.02 0.65 -11.21
C ASN A 608 -25.51 0.60 -10.88
N MET A 609 -24.82 1.75 -10.77
CA MET A 609 -23.42 1.80 -10.36
C MET A 609 -23.22 1.37 -8.89
N VAL A 610 -22.21 0.53 -8.65
CA VAL A 610 -21.85 0.07 -7.30
C VAL A 610 -21.44 1.25 -6.42
N VAL A 611 -22.06 1.38 -5.25
CA VAL A 611 -21.75 2.45 -4.28
C VAL A 611 -20.69 1.96 -3.29
N SER A 612 -19.42 2.02 -3.70
CA SER A 612 -18.25 1.59 -2.93
C SER A 612 -17.06 2.55 -3.09
N PRO A 613 -16.09 2.58 -2.16
CA PRO A 613 -14.83 3.28 -2.37
C PRO A 613 -14.09 2.83 -3.63
N SER A 614 -14.16 1.54 -3.99
CA SER A 614 -13.52 1.01 -5.22
C SER A 614 -14.05 1.60 -6.53
N ASN A 615 -15.26 2.18 -6.54
CA ASN A 615 -15.90 2.74 -7.75
C ASN A 615 -16.17 4.26 -7.64
N ARG A 616 -16.42 4.77 -6.43
CA ARG A 616 -16.99 6.11 -6.20
C ARG A 616 -16.04 7.10 -5.53
N ARG A 617 -14.84 6.67 -5.13
CA ARG A 617 -13.86 7.59 -4.50
C ARG A 617 -13.22 8.52 -5.52
N ALA A 618 -12.86 9.71 -5.06
CA ALA A 618 -11.95 10.61 -5.77
C ALA A 618 -10.56 10.70 -5.11
N ASN A 619 -10.38 10.05 -3.95
CA ASN A 619 -9.18 10.14 -3.09
C ASN A 619 -9.00 11.53 -2.44
N HIS A 620 -10.08 12.31 -2.33
CA HIS A 620 -10.14 13.62 -1.70
C HIS A 620 -10.66 13.52 -0.25
N TRP A 621 -10.30 12.46 0.47
CA TRP A 621 -10.78 12.13 1.81
C TRP A 621 -10.52 13.24 2.84
N ILE A 622 -11.54 13.63 3.62
CA ILE A 622 -11.50 14.68 4.65
C ILE A 622 -12.29 14.31 5.93
N GLY A 623 -12.23 15.18 6.94
CA GLY A 623 -13.33 15.41 7.88
C GLY A 623 -13.36 14.59 9.17
N THR A 624 -12.46 13.60 9.30
CA THR A 624 -12.33 12.70 10.46
C THR A 624 -11.99 13.37 11.79
N ASN A 625 -11.45 14.59 11.77
CA ASN A 625 -11.08 15.38 12.95
C ASN A 625 -11.73 16.77 12.90
N LYS A 626 -13.00 16.83 12.50
CA LYS A 626 -13.80 18.04 12.24
C LYS A 626 -13.48 19.23 13.15
N LEU A 627 -13.17 20.37 12.53
CA LEU A 627 -13.08 21.67 13.19
C LEU A 627 -14.46 22.27 13.42
N GLY A 628 -14.66 22.88 14.59
CA GLY A 628 -15.85 23.65 14.88
C GLY A 628 -15.78 24.34 16.24
N ASN A 629 -16.95 24.62 16.81
CA ASN A 629 -17.11 25.23 18.13
C ASN A 629 -17.90 24.34 19.11
N GLN A 630 -18.28 23.12 18.71
CA GLN A 630 -19.09 22.19 19.49
C GLN A 630 -18.20 21.06 20.04
N ASP A 631 -17.52 21.33 21.15
CA ASP A 631 -16.61 20.40 21.84
C ASP A 631 -17.22 19.00 22.00
N GLY A 632 -16.69 18.02 21.27
CA GLY A 632 -17.25 16.67 21.24
C GLY A 632 -17.23 15.90 22.56
N ARG A 633 -16.60 16.42 23.61
CA ARG A 633 -16.62 15.85 24.96
C ARG A 633 -17.95 16.09 25.69
N ILE A 634 -18.76 17.07 25.25
CA ILE A 634 -19.95 17.54 25.95
C ILE A 634 -21.11 17.79 24.97
N ASN A 635 -22.36 17.73 25.48
CA ASN A 635 -23.57 18.16 24.77
C ASN A 635 -23.80 17.53 23.37
N ASN A 636 -23.23 16.35 23.10
CA ASN A 636 -23.20 15.69 21.80
C ASN A 636 -22.57 16.54 20.68
N GLY A 637 -21.53 17.32 21.01
CA GLY A 637 -20.77 18.10 20.03
C GLY A 637 -20.11 17.23 18.95
N ASP A 638 -19.90 17.81 17.78
CA ASP A 638 -19.36 17.13 16.59
C ASP A 638 -17.89 17.47 16.29
N SER A 639 -17.29 18.37 17.07
CA SER A 639 -15.99 18.97 16.77
C SER A 639 -14.87 18.30 17.58
N VAL A 640 -13.85 17.80 16.89
CA VAL A 640 -12.63 17.22 17.49
C VAL A 640 -11.63 18.33 17.84
N VAL A 641 -11.58 19.40 17.02
CA VAL A 641 -10.70 20.56 17.25
C VAL A 641 -11.45 21.89 17.34
N ASP A 642 -10.90 22.80 18.15
CA ASP A 642 -11.40 24.17 18.32
C ASP A 642 -11.08 25.06 17.10
N THR A 643 -11.56 26.30 17.11
CA THR A 643 -11.37 27.27 16.01
C THR A 643 -9.93 27.80 15.87
N ASN A 644 -8.98 27.29 16.66
CA ASN A 644 -7.53 27.46 16.51
C ASN A 644 -6.83 26.12 16.14
N THR A 645 -7.60 25.11 15.71
CA THR A 645 -7.18 23.73 15.39
C THR A 645 -6.68 22.88 16.55
N ARG A 646 -6.88 23.33 17.80
CA ARG A 646 -6.43 22.60 19.00
C ARG A 646 -7.42 21.49 19.36
N VAL A 647 -6.91 20.30 19.68
CA VAL A 647 -7.72 19.15 20.12
C VAL A 647 -8.36 19.48 21.46
N TYR A 648 -9.69 19.34 21.54
CA TYR A 648 -10.43 19.57 22.78
C TYR A 648 -9.96 18.61 23.89
N GLY A 649 -9.79 19.13 25.10
CA GLY A 649 -9.20 18.39 26.23
C GLY A 649 -7.67 18.37 26.26
N THR A 650 -7.00 19.13 25.38
CA THR A 650 -5.55 19.35 25.45
C THR A 650 -5.24 20.85 25.54
N ASP A 651 -4.06 21.21 26.04
CA ASP A 651 -3.57 22.60 25.96
C ASP A 651 -2.66 22.84 24.76
N ASN A 652 -1.98 21.79 24.26
CA ASN A 652 -0.88 21.94 23.32
C ASN A 652 -0.90 20.97 22.11
N LEU A 653 -1.95 20.17 21.90
CA LEU A 653 -2.09 19.29 20.72
C LEU A 653 -3.06 19.89 19.70
N PHE A 654 -2.69 19.85 18.44
CA PHE A 654 -3.43 20.46 17.32
C PHE A 654 -3.49 19.48 16.12
N VAL A 655 -4.43 19.68 15.21
CA VAL A 655 -4.53 18.89 13.95
C VAL A 655 -4.67 19.83 12.76
N VAL A 656 -3.81 19.69 11.76
CA VAL A 656 -3.71 20.63 10.65
C VAL A 656 -3.43 19.86 9.35
N ASP A 657 -4.49 19.27 8.79
CA ASP A 657 -4.50 18.61 7.49
C ASP A 657 -5.96 18.44 6.98
N ALA A 658 -6.16 17.60 5.96
CA ALA A 658 -7.46 17.26 5.38
C ALA A 658 -8.52 16.80 6.41
N SER A 659 -8.12 16.22 7.54
CA SER A 659 -9.04 15.72 8.58
C SER A 659 -9.91 16.79 9.22
N ILE A 660 -9.50 18.07 9.26
CA ILE A 660 -10.25 19.11 9.98
C ILE A 660 -11.41 19.73 9.18
N PHE A 661 -11.49 19.46 7.87
CA PHE A 661 -12.48 20.07 6.99
C PHE A 661 -13.90 19.60 7.34
N PRO A 662 -14.85 20.51 7.68
CA PRO A 662 -16.19 20.11 8.11
C PRO A 662 -17.08 19.60 6.97
N GLY A 663 -16.72 19.88 5.72
CA GLY A 663 -17.34 19.30 4.53
C GLY A 663 -16.54 19.59 3.26
N MET A 664 -16.92 18.93 2.16
CA MET A 664 -16.24 19.06 0.87
C MET A 664 -16.27 20.48 0.30
N VAL A 665 -15.25 20.77 -0.51
CA VAL A 665 -15.04 22.02 -1.25
C VAL A 665 -15.50 21.87 -2.71
N THR A 666 -15.29 22.90 -3.53
CA THR A 666 -15.68 22.94 -4.95
C THR A 666 -14.75 22.16 -5.89
N ALA A 667 -13.46 22.04 -5.55
CA ALA A 667 -12.42 21.54 -6.47
C ALA A 667 -11.40 20.62 -5.79
N ASN A 668 -10.45 20.06 -6.55
CA ASN A 668 -9.36 19.24 -5.99
C ASN A 668 -8.70 19.94 -4.79
N PRO A 669 -8.71 19.35 -3.59
CA PRO A 669 -8.64 20.10 -2.34
C PRO A 669 -7.22 20.51 -1.91
N SER A 670 -6.17 20.10 -2.61
CA SER A 670 -4.78 20.34 -2.20
C SER A 670 -4.45 21.82 -1.95
N ALA A 671 -5.01 22.74 -2.74
CA ALA A 671 -4.84 24.18 -2.53
C ALA A 671 -5.60 24.71 -1.29
N TYR A 672 -6.75 24.10 -0.96
CA TYR A 672 -7.48 24.40 0.28
C TYR A 672 -6.76 23.85 1.50
N PHE A 673 -6.21 22.63 1.43
CA PHE A 673 -5.41 22.05 2.51
C PHE A 673 -4.20 22.92 2.84
N VAL A 674 -3.54 23.47 1.81
CA VAL A 674 -2.46 24.44 1.97
C VAL A 674 -2.99 25.71 2.66
N VAL A 675 -3.90 26.49 2.08
CA VAL A 675 -4.40 27.74 2.72
C VAL A 675 -4.96 27.51 4.14
N ALA A 676 -5.61 26.36 4.41
CA ALA A 676 -6.10 26.01 5.74
C ALA A 676 -4.97 25.74 6.74
N ALA A 677 -3.92 25.01 6.32
CA ALA A 677 -2.79 24.68 7.18
C ALA A 677 -2.02 25.92 7.65
N GLU A 678 -2.10 26.96 6.84
CA GLU A 678 -1.29 28.14 6.94
C GLU A 678 -2.00 29.21 7.78
N HIS A 679 -3.32 29.32 7.62
CA HIS A 679 -4.17 30.06 8.55
C HIS A 679 -4.19 29.45 9.95
N ALA A 680 -4.08 28.11 10.05
CA ALA A 680 -3.84 27.44 11.32
C ALA A 680 -2.52 27.91 11.96
N ALA A 681 -1.42 27.92 11.21
CA ALA A 681 -0.12 28.40 11.71
C ALA A 681 -0.19 29.84 12.24
N ALA A 682 -0.85 30.76 11.52
CA ALA A 682 -1.06 32.14 11.96
C ALA A 682 -1.86 32.22 13.29
N LYS A 683 -2.93 31.44 13.44
CA LYS A 683 -3.71 31.35 14.68
C LYS A 683 -2.91 30.77 15.84
N ILE A 684 -2.16 29.69 15.60
CA ILE A 684 -1.36 29.02 16.62
C ILE A 684 -0.25 29.96 17.11
N LEU A 685 0.43 30.68 16.21
CA LEU A 685 1.43 31.69 16.57
C LEU A 685 0.83 32.85 17.40
N ALA A 686 -0.42 33.21 17.17
CA ALA A 686 -1.13 34.23 17.96
C ALA A 686 -1.61 33.76 19.35
N LEU A 687 -1.62 32.45 19.63
CA LEU A 687 -1.95 31.93 20.97
C LEU A 687 -0.83 32.24 21.96
N PRO A 688 -1.15 32.66 23.20
CA PRO A 688 -0.13 32.87 24.24
C PRO A 688 0.62 31.57 24.57
N ALA A 689 1.89 31.71 24.97
CA ALA A 689 2.68 30.59 25.46
C ALA A 689 2.00 29.88 26.63
N GLY A 690 2.16 28.56 26.70
CA GLY A 690 1.64 27.74 27.80
C GLY A 690 2.18 28.21 29.16
N LYS A 691 1.38 28.02 30.21
CA LYS A 691 1.73 28.37 31.59
C LYS A 691 1.36 27.24 32.51
N ALA A 692 2.36 26.69 33.19
CA ALA A 692 2.19 25.64 34.18
C ALA A 692 1.36 26.15 35.38
N GLN A 693 0.44 25.32 35.84
CA GLN A 693 -0.49 25.63 36.92
C GLN A 693 0.20 25.56 38.30
N PRO A 694 0.03 26.58 39.16
CA PRO A 694 0.48 26.54 40.55
C PRO A 694 -0.21 25.44 41.38
N ILE A 695 0.37 25.15 42.56
CA ILE A 695 -0.25 24.23 43.53
C ILE A 695 -1.68 24.66 43.89
N TYR A 696 -2.56 23.68 44.06
CA TYR A 696 -3.99 23.81 44.28
C TYR A 696 -4.81 24.46 43.15
N GLN A 697 -4.22 24.80 42.00
CA GLN A 697 -4.97 25.25 40.82
C GLN A 697 -5.51 24.07 40.00
N GLN A 698 -6.57 24.33 39.23
CA GLN A 698 -7.16 23.34 38.32
C GLN A 698 -6.24 23.08 37.13
N CYS A 699 -6.10 21.80 36.77
CA CYS A 699 -5.29 21.31 35.66
C CYS A 699 -6.03 20.28 34.79
N GLY A 700 -7.31 19.99 35.06
CA GLY A 700 -8.07 19.03 34.28
C GLY A 700 -9.56 19.03 34.58
N GLY A 701 -10.30 18.21 33.84
CA GLY A 701 -11.75 18.10 33.87
C GLY A 701 -12.40 18.21 32.50
N LEU A 702 -13.59 17.62 32.35
CA LEU A 702 -14.35 17.52 31.10
C LEU A 702 -14.63 18.90 30.46
N GLU A 703 -14.89 19.92 31.28
CA GLU A 703 -15.15 21.29 30.80
C GLU A 703 -13.88 22.16 30.75
N TRP A 704 -12.72 21.68 31.21
CA TRP A 704 -11.49 22.47 31.28
C TRP A 704 -11.01 22.92 29.89
N ARG A 705 -10.42 24.13 29.86
CA ARG A 705 -9.90 24.83 28.66
C ARG A 705 -8.52 25.49 28.87
N GLY A 706 -7.99 25.46 30.10
CA GLY A 706 -6.70 26.06 30.47
C GLY A 706 -5.51 25.13 30.17
N SER A 707 -4.35 25.39 30.77
CA SER A 707 -3.24 24.43 30.73
C SER A 707 -3.55 23.21 31.59
N PHE A 708 -3.09 22.04 31.12
CA PHE A 708 -3.18 20.75 31.81
C PHE A 708 -1.87 20.39 32.54
N GLN A 709 -0.82 21.21 32.41
CA GLN A 709 0.49 20.97 33.01
C GLN A 709 0.63 21.70 34.35
N CYS A 710 1.14 21.02 35.38
CA CYS A 710 1.44 21.61 36.68
C CYS A 710 2.88 22.16 36.74
N ALA A 711 3.15 23.06 37.69
CA ALA A 711 4.50 23.54 37.95
C ALA A 711 5.46 22.40 38.38
N ALA A 712 6.76 22.58 38.14
CA ALA A 712 7.76 21.55 38.42
C ALA A 712 7.73 21.09 39.90
N GLY A 713 7.70 19.77 40.12
CA GLY A 713 7.53 19.15 41.44
C GLY A 713 6.07 18.84 41.83
N LEU A 714 5.11 19.17 40.98
CA LEU A 714 3.69 18.88 41.17
C LEU A 714 3.16 17.89 40.11
N GLN A 715 2.14 17.12 40.47
CA GLN A 715 1.37 16.29 39.54
C GLN A 715 -0.06 16.80 39.42
N CYS A 716 -0.68 16.61 38.25
CA CYS A 716 -2.11 16.83 38.07
C CYS A 716 -2.85 15.58 38.55
N VAL A 717 -3.67 15.72 39.59
CA VAL A 717 -4.40 14.62 40.23
C VAL A 717 -5.89 14.75 39.92
N ASP A 718 -6.46 13.73 39.29
CA ASP A 718 -7.90 13.66 39.02
C ASP A 718 -8.69 13.46 40.33
N LEU A 719 -9.58 14.40 40.65
CA LEU A 719 -10.45 14.28 41.83
C LEU A 719 -11.86 13.82 41.45
N ASN A 720 -12.34 14.20 40.27
CA ASN A 720 -13.57 13.71 39.63
C ASN A 720 -13.55 14.09 38.12
N PRO A 721 -14.47 13.56 37.28
CA PRO A 721 -14.46 13.83 35.83
C PRO A 721 -14.52 15.30 35.40
N TYR A 722 -14.95 16.22 36.27
CA TYR A 722 -15.04 17.65 35.98
C TYR A 722 -13.88 18.46 36.57
N TYR A 723 -13.02 17.87 37.40
CA TYR A 723 -11.98 18.59 38.14
C TYR A 723 -10.76 17.74 38.50
N SER A 724 -9.60 18.16 37.97
CA SER A 724 -8.26 17.67 38.36
C SER A 724 -7.43 18.83 38.89
N GLN A 725 -6.58 18.59 39.90
CA GLN A 725 -5.88 19.64 40.65
C GLN A 725 -4.37 19.38 40.77
N CYS A 726 -3.56 20.44 40.73
CA CYS A 726 -2.11 20.33 40.95
C CYS A 726 -1.77 20.12 42.43
N LEU A 727 -1.25 18.95 42.76
CA LEU A 727 -0.82 18.56 44.11
C LEU A 727 0.65 18.13 44.10
N ASN A 728 1.26 17.95 45.28
CA ASN A 728 2.58 17.34 45.38
C ASN A 728 2.52 15.87 44.93
N SER A 729 3.58 15.37 44.30
CA SER A 729 3.79 13.97 43.92
C SER A 729 3.97 13.04 45.11
#